data_AF-A0A924L0M9-F1
#
_entry.id   AF-A0A924L0M9-F1
#
_cell.length_a   1.000
_cell.length_b   1.000
_cell.length_c   1.000
_cell.angle_alpha   90.00
_cell.angle_beta   90.00
_cell.angle_gamma   90.00
#
_symmetry.space_group_name_H-M   'P 1'
#
loop_
_entity.id
_entity.type
_entity.pdbx_description
1 polymer ?
#
loop_
_entity_poly.entity_id
_entity_poly.type
_entity_poly.pdbx_seq_one_letter_code
_entity_poly.pdbx_strand_id
1 'polypeptide(L)'
;MHRFYGLTAVFFLMVMGEKIFAQQLQLPPATKKVVRCYTSEVVNEYRKKHPNAETDAQFETWLSKKKQERKAQRGLVTNYTIPIIFHVISQTSNIGSGDNLTASMISEQLLQLNKDFANLSNSRYPVASNTGIQFVLAKNDTLGNTLIEPGIQRINSTVEKWTDYTVAAWRTGYIDSIVKPGSVWPANKYFNVWIIPNITNQTANSVLLGYSTFPATSTLTGLNNSETNATAGVVVISSAIGSVFSPYACGASYGLGKTLTHETGHFFGLRHIWGDANCGDDFCDDTPIHASSNSGVPSHPKSNSCGTPDEMFENYMDYTDDIVLNTFTNNQVDRMQTVMVYSPRRLSLASSPAGSVVVTATNQLSFINCTGLLRVPETGVNTTYPRYRDVDLTLNVEDMASGPAIVTVTTSGTAINNLHYQLMTPTLTFAAGDNFKDVKIRVFDNAEIDGDKTIMVGFNISSGTGVSSGSTAQSVTVTITDDDYQHYGSNTIPLLNEGFGTSGGNLPSGWQTSGFIVSQNNFTVGINGGAGITGQSLYITNNQITKQLNYLNSAASDAVGITPKISTAGYINPVLSFTYLCNGETNASVPVDYGQLIYSYDLISFNYLTDATGNKYNYQGVTAATNSGNIVLPKALQDTSFYILFRWINDNNSIGTNPPFLIDDVKVTATPYPIETTVSSSYSYDVRSGSAASNFKSTNNKAIVFIKNASTNLTDVTAQITQAGNGTAVLTTTGGAYLRTQKVFQVSPSIANKVSTYQASFYFTETELATWGANKLTLKILKVKDGVSLASTLTPGNSELITPTVFEDIASGYITYTGNFTGFSQFVLVSPSTTLPVALTNFSAKPTQKNIQLSWNTELEINNRGFIVDRSLDGSNFKQIGWINGNGTTSLNLSY
;
A
#
# COMPACT_ATOMS: atom_id res chain seq x y z
N MET A 1 -52.35 45.88 11.28
CA MET A 1 -51.66 45.70 12.57
C MET A 1 -51.38 44.22 12.77
N HIS A 2 -50.17 43.92 13.24
CA HIS A 2 -49.57 42.63 13.61
C HIS A 2 -49.28 41.57 12.55
N ARG A 3 -47.97 41.33 12.42
CA ARG A 3 -47.24 40.35 11.61
C ARG A 3 -46.97 39.09 12.43
N PHE A 4 -46.90 37.99 11.70
CA PHE A 4 -46.46 36.66 12.10
C PHE A 4 -44.98 36.61 12.50
N TYR A 5 -44.65 35.73 13.46
CA TYR A 5 -43.30 35.35 13.87
C TYR A 5 -42.69 34.36 12.87
N GLY A 6 -41.53 34.71 12.30
CA GLY A 6 -40.59 33.79 11.67
C GLY A 6 -39.25 33.90 12.39
N LEU A 7 -38.75 32.78 12.91
CA LEU A 7 -37.45 32.70 13.57
C LEU A 7 -36.36 32.63 12.49
N THR A 8 -35.61 33.71 12.32
CA THR A 8 -34.36 33.76 11.53
C THR A 8 -33.18 33.46 12.46
N ALA A 9 -32.38 32.45 12.12
CA ALA A 9 -31.10 32.19 12.76
C ALA A 9 -30.10 33.30 12.37
N VAL A 10 -29.56 33.98 13.39
CA VAL A 10 -28.57 35.05 13.25
C VAL A 10 -27.18 34.41 13.06
N PHE A 11 -26.60 34.59 11.88
CA PHE A 11 -25.18 34.35 11.63
C PHE A 11 -24.38 35.51 12.25
N PHE A 12 -23.54 35.22 13.24
CA PHE A 12 -22.58 36.17 13.80
C PHE A 12 -21.29 36.11 12.97
N LEU A 13 -21.02 37.18 12.21
CA LEU A 13 -19.81 37.34 11.42
C LEU A 13 -18.69 37.85 12.37
N MET A 14 -17.84 36.96 12.85
CA MET A 14 -16.62 37.33 13.58
C MET A 14 -15.48 37.45 12.56
N VAL A 15 -15.17 38.68 12.15
CA VAL A 15 -13.97 39.00 11.38
C VAL A 15 -12.79 38.96 12.34
N MET A 16 -12.10 37.82 12.42
CA MET A 16 -10.73 37.76 12.93
C MET A 16 -9.79 37.72 11.72
N GLY A 17 -8.88 38.68 11.64
CA GLY A 17 -7.80 38.67 10.66
C GLY A 17 -6.87 37.49 10.93
N GLU A 18 -6.93 36.48 10.07
CA GLU A 18 -5.99 35.37 10.08
C GLU A 18 -4.61 35.86 9.60
N LYS A 19 -3.69 36.05 10.53
CA LYS A 19 -2.29 35.76 10.24
C LYS A 19 -2.16 34.24 10.24
N ILE A 20 -2.22 33.65 9.05
CA ILE A 20 -1.88 32.23 8.83
C ILE A 20 -0.41 32.06 9.24
N PHE A 21 -0.15 31.59 10.44
CA PHE A 21 1.09 30.91 10.74
C PHE A 21 0.99 29.53 10.10
N ALA A 22 1.82 29.26 9.09
CA ALA A 22 2.00 27.91 8.55
C ALA A 22 2.50 27.03 9.70
N GLN A 23 1.61 26.18 10.23
CA GLN A 23 1.99 25.14 11.16
C GLN A 23 2.80 24.12 10.35
N GLN A 24 4.11 24.04 10.61
CA GLN A 24 4.99 23.07 10.00
C GLN A 24 4.46 21.69 10.38
N LEU A 25 3.92 20.94 9.40
CA LEU A 25 3.54 19.55 9.58
C LEU A 25 4.79 18.81 10.09
N GLN A 26 4.68 17.96 11.10
CA GLN A 26 5.79 17.09 11.53
C GLN A 26 5.48 15.67 11.09
N LEU A 27 6.33 15.08 10.23
CA LEU A 27 6.12 13.73 9.72
C LEU A 27 6.58 12.69 10.74
N PRO A 28 5.98 11.48 10.75
CA PRO A 28 6.46 10.41 11.60
C PRO A 28 7.85 9.96 11.14
N PRO A 29 8.79 9.65 12.06
CA PRO A 29 10.17 9.31 11.72
C PRO A 29 10.28 8.10 10.78
N ALA A 30 11.31 8.07 9.93
CA ALA A 30 11.59 6.97 8.99
C ALA A 30 11.58 5.58 9.68
N THR A 31 11.16 4.53 8.97
CA THR A 31 11.01 3.16 9.48
C THR A 31 12.32 2.64 10.09
N LYS A 32 12.33 2.54 11.43
CA LYS A 32 13.45 2.05 12.24
C LYS A 32 13.54 0.52 12.14
N LYS A 33 14.76 -0.03 12.24
CA LYS A 33 14.97 -1.49 12.36
C LYS A 33 14.29 -2.00 13.63
N VAL A 34 13.43 -3.00 13.54
CA VAL A 34 12.79 -3.60 14.72
C VAL A 34 13.70 -4.65 15.35
N VAL A 35 13.90 -4.55 16.66
CA VAL A 35 14.53 -5.54 17.52
C VAL A 35 13.42 -6.10 18.41
N ARG A 36 13.24 -7.42 18.41
CA ARG A 36 12.07 -8.03 19.04
C ARG A 36 12.17 -8.10 20.56
N CYS A 37 13.24 -8.69 21.06
CA CYS A 37 13.53 -8.80 22.49
C CYS A 37 15.00 -8.42 22.75
N TYR A 38 15.29 -7.95 23.96
CA TYR A 38 16.64 -7.60 24.42
C TYR A 38 16.95 -8.18 25.82
N THR A 39 16.24 -9.23 26.21
CA THR A 39 16.29 -9.81 27.56
C THR A 39 17.66 -10.43 27.86
N SER A 40 18.18 -11.27 26.97
CA SER A 40 19.48 -11.93 27.14
C SER A 40 20.62 -10.90 27.21
N GLU A 41 20.52 -9.81 26.44
CA GLU A 41 21.49 -8.72 26.41
C GLU A 41 21.49 -7.91 27.71
N VAL A 42 20.32 -7.53 28.26
CA VAL A 42 20.24 -6.81 29.55
C VAL A 42 20.86 -7.64 30.67
N VAL A 43 20.59 -8.96 30.71
CA VAL A 43 21.19 -9.84 31.72
C VAL A 43 22.71 -9.96 31.53
N ASN A 44 23.19 -10.06 30.30
CA ASN A 44 24.62 -10.08 30.01
C ASN A 44 25.31 -8.77 30.37
N GLU A 45 24.68 -7.62 30.12
CA GLU A 45 25.16 -6.31 30.55
C GLU A 45 25.21 -6.19 32.08
N TYR A 46 24.22 -6.74 32.80
CA TYR A 46 24.25 -6.82 34.26
C TYR A 46 25.41 -7.67 34.77
N ARG A 47 25.61 -8.87 34.22
CA ARG A 47 26.68 -9.80 34.59
C ARG A 47 28.07 -9.21 34.37
N LYS A 48 28.27 -8.45 33.28
CA LYS A 48 29.54 -7.73 33.04
C LYS A 48 29.88 -6.75 34.16
N LYS A 49 28.87 -6.13 34.79
CA LYS A 49 29.05 -5.20 35.92
C LYS A 49 29.13 -5.89 37.28
N HIS A 50 28.69 -7.15 37.37
CA HIS A 50 28.60 -7.91 38.63
C HIS A 50 29.22 -9.30 38.44
N PRO A 51 30.54 -9.47 38.65
CA PRO A 51 31.24 -10.74 38.42
C PRO A 51 30.72 -11.92 39.24
N ASN A 52 30.08 -11.67 40.39
CA ASN A 52 29.45 -12.68 41.25
C ASN A 52 27.96 -12.89 40.93
N ALA A 53 27.48 -12.43 39.77
CA ALA A 53 26.11 -12.66 39.36
C ALA A 53 25.89 -14.11 38.93
N GLU A 54 24.68 -14.62 39.15
CA GLU A 54 24.28 -15.96 38.70
C GLU A 54 24.47 -16.13 37.17
N THR A 55 25.19 -17.18 36.79
CA THR A 55 25.41 -17.59 35.39
C THR A 55 24.26 -18.45 34.88
N ASP A 56 24.12 -18.54 33.56
CA ASP A 56 23.12 -19.41 32.93
C ASP A 56 23.28 -20.88 33.34
N ALA A 57 24.52 -21.39 33.34
CA ALA A 57 24.79 -22.77 33.76
C ALA A 57 24.37 -23.05 35.22
N GLN A 58 24.57 -22.09 36.12
CA GLN A 58 24.13 -22.20 37.52
C GLN A 58 22.61 -22.24 37.62
N PHE A 59 21.93 -21.33 36.91
CA PHE A 59 20.47 -21.26 36.86
C PHE A 59 19.87 -22.57 36.32
N GLU A 60 20.37 -23.06 35.18
CA GLU A 60 19.84 -24.27 34.53
C GLU A 60 20.13 -25.53 35.36
N THR A 61 21.29 -25.60 36.04
CA THR A 61 21.59 -26.68 36.99
C THR A 61 20.61 -26.67 38.16
N TRP A 62 20.34 -25.50 38.74
CA TRP A 62 19.35 -25.34 39.80
C TRP A 62 17.96 -25.74 39.33
N LEU A 63 17.52 -25.25 38.17
CA LEU A 63 16.18 -25.49 37.64
C LEU A 63 15.98 -26.97 37.31
N SER A 64 16.97 -27.63 36.70
CA SER A 64 16.92 -29.07 36.42
C SER A 64 16.74 -29.89 37.71
N LYS A 65 17.49 -29.58 38.77
CA LYS A 65 17.31 -30.22 40.08
C LYS A 65 15.90 -29.97 40.64
N LYS A 66 15.39 -28.75 40.56
CA LYS A 66 14.04 -28.41 41.04
C LYS A 66 12.91 -29.04 40.22
N LYS A 67 13.08 -29.21 38.90
CA LYS A 67 12.16 -29.99 38.05
C LYS A 67 12.08 -31.43 38.54
N GLN A 68 13.21 -32.06 38.87
CA GLN A 68 13.25 -33.42 39.41
C GLN A 68 12.57 -33.51 40.79
N GLU A 69 12.83 -32.57 41.70
CA GLU A 69 12.17 -32.49 43.01
C GLU A 69 10.64 -32.37 42.86
N ARG A 70 10.16 -31.49 41.97
CA ARG A 70 8.73 -31.31 41.69
C ARG A 70 8.10 -32.58 41.11
N LYS A 71 8.77 -33.24 40.16
CA LYS A 71 8.30 -34.51 39.56
C LYS A 71 8.23 -35.63 40.59
N ALA A 72 9.21 -35.72 41.50
CA ALA A 72 9.20 -36.71 42.58
C ALA A 72 8.02 -36.53 43.55
N GLN A 73 7.55 -35.30 43.71
CA GLN A 73 6.36 -34.97 44.51
C GLN A 73 5.02 -35.18 43.76
N ARG A 74 5.05 -35.77 42.55
CA ARG A 74 3.89 -35.89 41.64
C ARG A 74 3.20 -34.54 41.40
N GLY A 75 3.98 -33.46 41.33
CA GLY A 75 3.46 -32.11 41.12
C GLY A 75 2.69 -32.02 39.80
N LEU A 76 1.37 -31.95 39.88
CA LEU A 76 0.52 -31.60 38.74
C LEU A 76 0.74 -30.12 38.37
N VAL A 77 0.32 -29.74 37.17
CA VAL A 77 0.20 -28.32 36.81
C VAL A 77 -0.74 -27.67 37.82
N THR A 78 -0.24 -26.67 38.54
CA THR A 78 -0.98 -25.92 39.56
C THR A 78 -1.54 -24.66 38.92
N ASN A 79 -2.79 -24.33 39.25
CA ASN A 79 -3.42 -23.10 38.81
C ASN A 79 -2.95 -21.94 39.70
N TYR A 80 -2.28 -20.96 39.10
CA TYR A 80 -1.82 -19.74 39.76
C TYR A 80 -2.59 -18.54 39.24
N THR A 81 -3.01 -17.67 40.16
CA THR A 81 -3.65 -16.39 39.83
C THR A 81 -2.73 -15.26 40.26
N ILE A 82 -2.21 -14.49 39.28
CA ILE A 82 -1.13 -13.53 39.47
C ILE A 82 -1.66 -12.09 39.30
N PRO A 83 -1.62 -11.26 40.35
CA PRO A 83 -1.97 -9.84 40.23
C PRO A 83 -0.96 -9.07 39.38
N ILE A 84 -1.42 -8.44 38.30
CA ILE A 84 -0.62 -7.65 37.37
C ILE A 84 -0.90 -6.14 37.57
N ILE A 85 0.15 -5.33 37.44
CA ILE A 85 0.07 -3.87 37.40
C ILE A 85 0.77 -3.35 36.15
N PHE A 86 0.05 -2.60 35.33
CA PHE A 86 0.54 -1.94 34.13
C PHE A 86 0.92 -0.50 34.46
N HIS A 87 2.20 -0.17 34.39
CA HIS A 87 2.71 1.20 34.48
C HIS A 87 2.67 1.82 33.08
N VAL A 88 1.59 2.55 32.78
CA VAL A 88 1.41 3.24 31.50
C VAL A 88 2.17 4.56 31.56
N ILE A 89 3.32 4.61 30.89
CA ILE A 89 4.15 5.81 30.82
C ILE A 89 3.74 6.62 29.60
N SER A 90 3.32 7.86 29.80
CA SER A 90 2.89 8.73 28.71
C SER A 90 3.34 10.17 28.91
N GLN A 91 3.32 10.92 27.82
CA GLN A 91 3.65 12.34 27.84
C GLN A 91 2.41 13.23 28.02
N THR A 92 1.27 12.70 27.60
CA THR A 92 -0.05 13.32 27.68
C THR A 92 -0.85 12.74 28.83
N SER A 93 -1.62 13.58 29.51
CA SER A 93 -2.62 13.18 30.49
C SER A 93 -3.93 12.69 29.86
N ASN A 94 -4.13 12.90 28.55
CA ASN A 94 -5.36 12.52 27.87
C ASN A 94 -5.36 11.02 27.57
N ILE A 95 -6.29 10.27 28.17
CA ILE A 95 -6.45 8.83 27.94
C ILE A 95 -6.92 8.60 26.49
N GLY A 96 -6.34 7.61 25.83
CA GLY A 96 -6.60 7.28 24.42
C GLY A 96 -5.85 8.16 23.42
N SER A 97 -4.96 9.04 23.87
CA SER A 97 -4.13 9.89 23.02
C SER A 97 -2.65 9.50 23.16
N GLY A 98 -1.97 9.33 22.02
CA GLY A 98 -0.58 8.85 21.98
C GLY A 98 -0.43 7.54 22.75
N ASP A 99 0.58 7.47 23.61
CA ASP A 99 0.91 6.27 24.39
C ASP A 99 0.10 6.11 25.69
N ASN A 100 -0.82 7.03 26.00
CA ASN A 100 -1.67 6.93 27.19
C ASN A 100 -2.86 6.00 26.91
N LEU A 101 -2.60 4.70 26.79
CA LEU A 101 -3.58 3.69 26.34
C LEU A 101 -4.86 3.64 27.19
N THR A 102 -5.99 3.34 26.57
CA THR A 102 -7.27 3.19 27.27
C THR A 102 -7.28 1.95 28.15
N ALA A 103 -8.08 1.96 29.23
CA ALA A 103 -8.26 0.77 30.08
C ALA A 103 -8.81 -0.44 29.29
N SER A 104 -9.60 -0.20 28.24
CA SER A 104 -10.09 -1.24 27.32
C SER A 104 -8.93 -1.93 26.60
N MET A 105 -7.98 -1.17 26.02
CA MET A 105 -6.80 -1.74 25.35
C MET A 105 -5.91 -2.55 26.30
N ILE A 106 -5.74 -2.10 27.55
CA ILE A 106 -5.02 -2.87 28.57
C ILE A 106 -5.76 -4.15 28.95
N SER A 107 -7.09 -4.09 29.03
CA SER A 107 -7.93 -5.27 29.31
C SER A 107 -7.81 -6.30 28.20
N GLU A 108 -7.86 -5.87 26.94
CA GLU A 108 -7.64 -6.71 25.75
C GLU A 108 -6.27 -7.41 25.76
N GLN A 109 -5.21 -6.68 26.10
CA GLN A 109 -3.89 -7.27 26.27
C GLN A 109 -3.86 -8.35 27.37
N LEU A 110 -4.53 -8.11 28.49
CA LEU A 110 -4.61 -9.10 29.57
C LEU A 110 -5.39 -10.34 29.14
N LEU A 111 -6.49 -10.16 28.40
CA LEU A 111 -7.26 -11.27 27.84
C LEU A 111 -6.41 -12.08 26.86
N GLN A 112 -5.67 -11.43 25.96
CA GLN A 112 -4.77 -12.10 25.03
C GLN A 112 -3.67 -12.89 25.75
N LEU A 113 -3.06 -12.29 26.77
CA LEU A 113 -2.04 -12.94 27.59
C LEU A 113 -2.61 -14.20 28.28
N ASN A 114 -3.80 -14.10 28.86
CA ASN A 114 -4.48 -15.23 29.49
C ASN A 114 -4.84 -16.33 28.48
N LYS A 115 -5.28 -15.98 27.26
CA LYS A 115 -5.54 -16.96 26.19
C LYS A 115 -4.28 -17.72 25.80
N ASP A 116 -3.17 -17.00 25.62
CA ASP A 116 -1.89 -17.58 25.24
C ASP A 116 -1.38 -18.55 26.33
N PHE A 117 -1.42 -18.13 27.59
CA PHE A 117 -1.01 -18.97 28.73
C PHE A 117 -1.97 -20.13 29.02
N ALA A 118 -3.23 -20.05 28.57
CA ALA A 118 -4.22 -21.12 28.71
C ALA A 118 -4.25 -22.12 27.54
N ASN A 119 -3.38 -21.95 26.52
CA ASN A 119 -3.41 -22.71 25.27
C ASN A 119 -4.76 -22.62 24.52
N LEU A 120 -5.30 -21.39 24.43
CA LEU A 120 -6.57 -21.09 23.74
C LEU A 120 -6.35 -20.30 22.44
N SER A 121 -5.11 -20.25 21.94
CA SER A 121 -4.72 -19.54 20.72
C SER A 121 -4.59 -20.46 19.50
N ASN A 122 -5.27 -21.62 19.52
CA ASN A 122 -5.36 -22.57 18.39
C ASN A 122 -4.03 -23.18 17.94
N SER A 123 -3.14 -23.55 18.86
CA SER A 123 -1.96 -24.33 18.53
C SER A 123 -2.33 -25.65 17.85
N ARG A 124 -1.57 -26.04 16.83
CA ARG A 124 -1.71 -27.32 16.12
C ARG A 124 -0.78 -28.41 16.68
N TYR A 125 0.13 -28.05 17.58
CA TYR A 125 1.12 -28.97 18.09
C TYR A 125 0.53 -29.86 19.19
N PRO A 126 0.66 -31.20 19.11
CA PRO A 126 0.20 -32.09 20.18
C PRO A 126 0.90 -31.84 21.53
N VAL A 127 2.07 -31.20 21.51
CA VAL A 127 2.85 -30.83 22.70
C VAL A 127 2.41 -29.50 23.32
N ALA A 128 1.45 -28.80 22.72
CA ALA A 128 0.94 -27.53 23.25
C ALA A 128 0.19 -27.76 24.56
N SER A 129 0.45 -26.90 25.56
CA SER A 129 -0.08 -27.11 26.91
C SER A 129 -0.54 -25.83 27.59
N ASN A 130 -1.61 -25.95 28.37
CA ASN A 130 -2.02 -24.91 29.32
C ASN A 130 -0.96 -24.79 30.42
N THR A 131 -0.51 -23.56 30.69
CA THR A 131 0.56 -23.27 31.66
C THR A 131 0.08 -23.36 33.12
N GLY A 132 -1.23 -23.28 33.36
CA GLY A 132 -1.84 -23.12 34.68
C GLY A 132 -1.69 -21.70 35.25
N ILE A 133 -1.06 -20.76 34.56
CA ILE A 133 -0.85 -19.39 35.06
C ILE A 133 -1.90 -18.47 34.45
N GLN A 134 -2.66 -17.80 35.31
CA GLN A 134 -3.67 -16.80 34.95
C GLN A 134 -3.28 -15.45 35.58
N PHE A 135 -3.48 -14.37 34.84
CA PHE A 135 -3.23 -13.00 35.26
C PHE A 135 -4.54 -12.26 35.51
N VAL A 136 -4.56 -11.45 36.56
CA VAL A 136 -5.71 -10.66 36.99
C VAL A 136 -5.25 -9.24 37.34
N LEU A 137 -6.06 -8.23 37.06
CA LEU A 137 -5.70 -6.84 37.38
C LEU A 137 -5.57 -6.68 38.90
N ALA A 138 -4.49 -6.06 39.35
CA ALA A 138 -4.33 -5.72 40.76
C ALA A 138 -5.48 -4.80 41.23
N LYS A 139 -6.12 -5.14 42.35
CA LYS A 139 -7.23 -4.33 42.87
C LYS A 139 -6.76 -3.18 43.76
N ASN A 140 -5.71 -3.42 44.55
CA ASN A 140 -5.24 -2.49 45.55
C ASN A 140 -3.83 -1.98 45.23
N ASP A 141 -3.58 -0.71 45.55
CA ASP A 141 -2.26 -0.08 45.51
C ASP A 141 -1.30 -0.66 46.57
N THR A 142 -0.06 -0.15 46.60
CA THR A 142 0.98 -0.62 47.51
C THR A 142 0.69 -0.35 49.00
N LEU A 143 -0.25 0.54 49.31
CA LEU A 143 -0.69 0.90 50.65
C LEU A 143 -1.97 0.14 51.08
N GLY A 144 -2.58 -0.62 50.16
CA GLY A 144 -3.80 -1.40 50.39
C GLY A 144 -5.10 -0.68 50.02
N ASN A 145 -5.05 0.51 49.42
CA ASN A 145 -6.24 1.22 48.96
C ASN A 145 -6.69 0.67 47.60
N THR A 146 -8.00 0.64 47.35
CA THR A 146 -8.53 0.22 46.03
C THR A 146 -8.20 1.23 44.93
N LEU A 147 -7.71 0.74 43.80
CA LEU A 147 -7.39 1.55 42.62
C LEU A 147 -8.65 2.03 41.91
N ILE A 148 -8.58 3.25 41.35
CA ILE A 148 -9.64 3.81 40.50
C ILE A 148 -9.71 3.04 39.18
N GLU A 149 -8.56 2.73 38.59
CA GLU A 149 -8.40 1.85 37.44
C GLU A 149 -7.65 0.59 37.88
N PRO A 150 -8.34 -0.53 38.16
CA PRO A 150 -7.70 -1.76 38.56
C PRO A 150 -6.56 -2.16 37.62
N GLY A 151 -5.42 -2.52 38.19
CA GLY A 151 -4.24 -2.97 37.46
C GLY A 151 -3.59 -1.93 36.57
N ILE A 152 -3.94 -0.64 36.67
CA ILE A 152 -3.32 0.44 35.87
C ILE A 152 -2.77 1.52 36.79
N GLN A 153 -1.48 1.83 36.61
CA GLN A 153 -0.85 3.04 37.12
C GLN A 153 -0.48 3.93 35.93
N ARG A 154 -1.09 5.11 35.83
CA ARG A 154 -0.76 6.10 34.79
C ARG A 154 0.31 7.05 35.31
N ILE A 155 1.40 7.21 34.56
CA ILE A 155 2.54 8.04 34.95
C ILE A 155 2.87 9.00 33.82
N ASN A 156 2.84 10.30 34.12
CA ASN A 156 3.22 11.33 33.15
C ASN A 156 4.74 11.57 33.22
N SER A 157 5.46 11.15 32.18
CA SER A 157 6.93 11.25 32.14
C SER A 157 7.45 12.69 32.24
N THR A 158 6.68 13.67 31.77
CA THR A 158 7.05 15.10 31.84
C THR A 158 6.97 15.61 33.28
N VAL A 159 5.95 15.16 34.04
CA VAL A 159 5.78 15.51 35.46
C VAL A 159 6.88 14.88 36.31
N GLU A 160 7.21 13.62 36.03
CA GLU A 160 8.31 12.89 36.70
C GLU A 160 9.71 13.41 36.29
N LYS A 161 9.78 14.37 35.36
CA LYS A 161 11.03 14.93 34.82
C LYS A 161 11.97 13.85 34.27
N TRP A 162 11.41 12.83 33.63
CA TRP A 162 12.19 11.82 32.96
C TRP A 162 12.70 12.36 31.61
N THR A 163 13.98 12.77 31.58
CA THR A 163 14.58 13.64 30.56
C THR A 163 15.10 12.93 29.30
N ASP A 164 15.22 11.61 29.29
CA ASP A 164 15.73 10.83 28.13
C ASP A 164 14.70 10.77 26.96
N TYR A 165 13.53 11.40 27.12
CA TYR A 165 12.53 11.51 26.05
C TYR A 165 12.93 12.47 24.93
N THR A 166 13.75 13.49 25.19
CA THR A 166 14.06 14.57 24.21
C THR A 166 14.75 14.06 22.94
N VAL A 167 15.18 12.79 22.93
CA VAL A 167 15.87 12.10 21.85
C VAL A 167 15.04 10.93 21.28
N ALA A 168 13.71 11.05 21.16
CA ALA A 168 12.85 10.13 20.39
C ALA A 168 12.95 8.62 20.73
N ALA A 169 13.59 8.19 21.84
CA ALA A 169 13.66 6.81 22.32
C ALA A 169 14.29 6.71 23.72
N TRP A 170 13.84 5.74 24.53
CA TRP A 170 14.34 5.49 25.89
C TRP A 170 15.33 4.33 25.86
N ARG A 171 16.56 4.55 26.35
CA ARG A 171 17.57 3.48 26.44
C ARG A 171 17.22 2.52 27.58
N THR A 172 17.43 1.22 27.37
CA THR A 172 17.23 0.18 28.40
C THR A 172 17.92 0.52 29.73
N GLY A 173 19.16 1.00 29.68
CA GLY A 173 19.90 1.43 30.86
C GLY A 173 19.26 2.61 31.62
N TYR A 174 18.59 3.54 30.93
CA TYR A 174 17.84 4.63 31.59
C TYR A 174 16.56 4.09 32.23
N ILE A 175 15.84 3.20 31.52
CA ILE A 175 14.63 2.57 32.04
C ILE A 175 14.94 1.80 33.33
N ASP A 176 15.99 0.98 33.34
CA ASP A 176 16.36 0.18 34.51
C ASP A 176 16.93 1.00 35.69
N SER A 177 17.57 2.14 35.42
CA SER A 177 18.19 2.96 36.47
C SER A 177 17.30 4.07 37.02
N ILE A 178 16.32 4.54 36.25
CA ILE A 178 15.46 5.68 36.62
C ILE A 178 13.98 5.30 36.63
N VAL A 179 13.47 4.74 35.54
CA VAL A 179 12.02 4.51 35.37
C VAL A 179 11.52 3.42 36.30
N LYS A 180 12.09 2.22 36.23
CA LYS A 180 11.66 1.11 37.07
C LYS A 180 11.82 1.46 38.56
N PRO A 181 12.99 1.94 39.04
CA PRO A 181 13.13 2.28 40.45
C PRO A 181 12.18 3.39 40.92
N GLY A 182 11.80 4.32 40.03
CA GLY A 182 10.86 5.40 40.33
C GLY A 182 9.38 5.01 40.31
N SER A 183 9.02 3.84 39.78
CA SER A 183 7.61 3.45 39.55
C SER A 183 7.22 2.05 40.00
N VAL A 184 8.20 1.19 40.31
CA VAL A 184 8.00 -0.22 40.66
C VAL A 184 7.08 -0.40 41.86
N TRP A 185 6.19 -1.39 41.78
CA TRP A 185 5.48 -1.90 42.96
C TRP A 185 6.17 -3.14 43.51
N PRO A 186 5.99 -3.48 44.80
CA PRO A 186 6.70 -4.60 45.43
C PRO A 186 6.58 -5.90 44.62
N ALA A 187 7.67 -6.32 44.00
CA ALA A 187 7.69 -7.44 43.04
C ALA A 187 7.39 -8.81 43.66
N ASN A 188 7.31 -8.90 44.98
CA ASN A 188 6.82 -10.07 45.70
C ASN A 188 5.28 -10.11 45.82
N LYS A 189 4.59 -9.03 45.43
CA LYS A 189 3.12 -8.91 45.46
C LYS A 189 2.53 -8.62 44.07
N TYR A 190 3.25 -7.95 43.21
CA TYR A 190 2.74 -7.53 41.90
C TYR A 190 3.66 -8.00 40.79
N PHE A 191 3.07 -8.50 39.70
CA PHE A 191 3.77 -8.62 38.43
C PHE A 191 3.74 -7.26 37.73
N ASN A 192 4.90 -6.58 37.72
CA ASN A 192 5.04 -5.25 37.13
C ASN A 192 5.26 -5.35 35.62
N VAL A 193 4.45 -4.61 34.85
CA VAL A 193 4.61 -4.44 33.41
C VAL A 193 4.71 -2.96 33.09
N TRP A 194 5.82 -2.51 32.52
CA TRP A 194 6.01 -1.15 32.07
C TRP A 194 5.69 -1.02 30.59
N ILE A 195 4.76 -0.12 30.27
CA ILE A 195 4.41 0.22 28.90
C ILE A 195 5.10 1.54 28.57
N ILE A 196 6.06 1.49 27.65
CA ILE A 196 6.94 2.62 27.31
C ILE A 196 6.64 3.11 25.90
N PRO A 197 6.55 4.44 25.66
CA PRO A 197 6.27 4.99 24.32
C PRO A 197 7.23 4.54 23.22
N ASN A 198 8.53 4.50 23.54
CA ASN A 198 9.56 4.17 22.56
C ASN A 198 10.82 3.65 23.26
N ILE A 199 11.32 2.48 22.85
CA ILE A 199 12.48 1.82 23.46
C ILE A 199 13.58 1.66 22.40
N THR A 200 14.85 1.89 22.78
CA THR A 200 16.02 1.67 21.92
C THR A 200 17.17 0.99 22.67
N ASN A 201 18.06 0.32 21.93
CA ASN A 201 19.21 -0.43 22.45
C ASN A 201 20.58 0.15 22.03
N GLN A 202 20.68 1.49 21.97
CA GLN A 202 21.89 2.30 21.73
C GLN A 202 22.13 2.81 20.30
N THR A 203 21.47 2.27 19.27
CA THR A 203 21.54 2.84 17.91
C THR A 203 20.25 3.61 17.59
N ALA A 204 20.35 4.90 17.27
CA ALA A 204 19.21 5.80 17.03
C ALA A 204 18.21 5.32 15.95
N ASN A 205 18.64 4.37 15.09
CA ASN A 205 17.87 3.83 13.96
C ASN A 205 17.18 2.48 14.24
N SER A 206 16.94 2.14 15.52
CA SER A 206 16.24 0.91 15.91
C SER A 206 15.13 1.15 16.93
N VAL A 207 14.10 0.30 16.90
CA VAL A 207 13.03 0.20 17.90
C VAL A 207 13.12 -1.17 18.55
N LEU A 208 13.13 -1.20 19.87
CA LEU A 208 13.02 -2.41 20.67
C LEU A 208 11.56 -2.63 21.10
N LEU A 209 11.01 -3.83 20.92
CA LEU A 209 9.62 -4.11 21.31
C LEU A 209 9.49 -4.44 22.81
N GLY A 210 10.42 -5.18 23.39
CA GLY A 210 10.35 -5.53 24.80
C GLY A 210 11.63 -6.12 25.38
N TYR A 211 11.66 -6.22 26.70
CA TYR A 211 12.63 -7.03 27.45
C TYR A 211 12.09 -7.34 28.84
N SER A 212 12.65 -8.36 29.48
CA SER A 212 12.19 -8.92 30.74
C SER A 212 13.32 -9.08 31.76
N THR A 213 12.97 -9.39 33.00
CA THR A 213 13.92 -9.95 33.97
C THR A 213 13.74 -11.46 34.09
N PHE A 214 14.83 -12.21 33.96
CA PHE A 214 14.82 -13.65 34.28
C PHE A 214 14.61 -13.89 35.79
N PRO A 215 14.01 -15.03 36.18
CA PRO A 215 13.87 -15.40 37.57
C PRO A 215 15.21 -15.60 38.26
N ALA A 216 15.31 -15.12 39.50
CA ALA A 216 16.46 -15.34 40.36
C ALA A 216 16.33 -16.65 41.16
N THR A 217 17.46 -17.30 41.47
CA THR A 217 17.48 -18.55 42.26
C THR A 217 18.29 -18.45 43.55
N SER A 218 19.25 -17.52 43.64
CA SER A 218 20.25 -17.59 44.70
C SER A 218 19.72 -17.08 46.02
N THR A 219 19.63 -18.00 46.99
CA THR A 219 19.61 -17.73 48.44
C THR A 219 21.02 -17.84 49.05
N LEU A 220 22.04 -18.07 48.21
CA LEU A 220 23.42 -18.23 48.65
C LEU A 220 24.04 -16.87 48.99
N THR A 221 24.65 -16.79 50.16
CA THR A 221 25.36 -15.60 50.64
C THR A 221 26.52 -15.26 49.70
N GLY A 222 26.55 -14.04 49.16
CA GLY A 222 27.64 -13.50 48.34
C GLY A 222 27.43 -13.53 46.82
N LEU A 223 26.35 -14.15 46.32
CA LEU A 223 25.95 -14.07 44.91
C LEU A 223 24.94 -12.94 44.69
N ASN A 224 25.10 -12.21 43.59
CA ASN A 224 24.16 -11.16 43.19
C ASN A 224 23.13 -11.74 42.20
N ASN A 225 21.85 -11.48 42.47
CA ASN A 225 20.80 -11.85 41.54
C ASN A 225 20.69 -10.77 40.43
N SER A 226 20.58 -11.20 39.17
CA SER A 226 20.35 -10.31 38.03
C SER A 226 19.05 -9.50 38.13
N GLU A 227 18.11 -10.02 38.92
CA GLU A 227 16.84 -9.36 39.21
C GLU A 227 16.82 -8.80 40.63
N THR A 228 16.42 -7.53 40.75
CA THR A 228 16.27 -6.81 42.02
C THR A 228 14.80 -6.46 42.30
N ASN A 229 14.47 -6.09 43.54
CA ASN A 229 13.12 -5.58 43.85
C ASN A 229 12.79 -4.29 43.09
N ALA A 230 13.79 -3.55 42.62
CA ALA A 230 13.60 -2.30 41.91
C ALA A 230 13.38 -2.47 40.40
N THR A 231 13.68 -3.65 39.85
CA THR A 231 13.74 -3.87 38.39
C THR A 231 12.96 -5.08 37.90
N ALA A 232 12.42 -5.91 38.80
CA ALA A 232 11.72 -7.14 38.48
C ALA A 232 10.39 -6.90 37.74
N GLY A 233 10.28 -7.45 36.52
CA GLY A 233 9.08 -7.40 35.70
C GLY A 233 9.41 -7.30 34.21
N VAL A 234 8.43 -6.91 33.42
CA VAL A 234 8.50 -6.86 31.95
C VAL A 234 8.37 -5.42 31.45
N VAL A 235 9.15 -5.06 30.44
CA VAL A 235 9.01 -3.80 29.71
C VAL A 235 8.59 -4.10 28.28
N VAL A 236 7.58 -3.41 27.80
CA VAL A 236 7.09 -3.51 26.42
C VAL A 236 6.80 -2.12 25.87
N ILE A 237 6.97 -1.96 24.56
CA ILE A 237 6.61 -0.74 23.86
C ILE A 237 5.08 -0.62 23.77
N SER A 238 4.54 0.59 23.85
CA SER A 238 3.10 0.88 23.72
C SER A 238 2.50 0.29 22.45
N SER A 239 3.24 0.33 21.34
CA SER A 239 2.79 -0.17 20.04
C SER A 239 2.68 -1.69 19.91
N ALA A 240 3.12 -2.43 20.93
CA ALA A 240 3.00 -3.88 21.00
C ALA A 240 1.82 -4.37 21.87
N ILE A 241 1.06 -3.45 22.46
CA ILE A 241 -0.07 -3.76 23.34
C ILE A 241 -1.36 -3.96 22.55
N GLY A 242 -2.05 -5.07 22.75
CA GLY A 242 -3.35 -5.32 22.15
C GLY A 242 -3.74 -6.79 22.19
N SER A 243 -4.70 -7.17 21.34
CA SER A 243 -5.15 -8.56 21.15
C SER A 243 -5.45 -8.86 19.68
N VAL A 244 -5.71 -10.12 19.35
CA VAL A 244 -6.24 -10.48 18.02
C VAL A 244 -7.61 -9.82 17.76
N PHE A 245 -8.40 -9.62 18.80
CA PHE A 245 -9.73 -8.98 18.72
C PHE A 245 -9.63 -7.46 18.58
N SER A 246 -8.70 -6.84 19.32
CA SER A 246 -8.48 -5.40 19.39
C SER A 246 -6.97 -5.11 19.29
N PRO A 247 -6.40 -5.09 18.07
CA PRO A 247 -4.97 -4.86 17.88
C PRO A 247 -4.59 -3.39 18.14
N TYR A 248 -3.32 -3.13 18.46
CA TYR A 248 -2.80 -1.76 18.61
C TYR A 248 -3.02 -0.92 17.35
N ALA A 249 -2.63 -1.49 16.21
CA ALA A 249 -2.67 -0.89 14.88
C ALA A 249 -2.73 -1.98 13.81
N CYS A 250 -2.91 -1.56 12.57
CA CYS A 250 -3.48 -2.40 11.51
C CYS A 250 -2.44 -2.93 10.56
N GLY A 251 -2.51 -4.25 10.32
CA GLY A 251 -1.40 -4.96 9.69
C GLY A 251 -0.10 -4.86 10.49
N ALA A 252 -0.15 -4.43 11.76
CA ALA A 252 1.03 -4.33 12.60
C ALA A 252 1.53 -5.75 12.89
N SER A 253 2.75 -6.04 12.44
CA SER A 253 3.41 -7.33 12.69
C SER A 253 3.50 -7.70 14.18
N TYR A 254 3.46 -6.71 15.08
CA TYR A 254 3.71 -6.89 16.51
C TYR A 254 2.63 -6.27 17.43
N GLY A 255 1.45 -5.98 16.88
CA GLY A 255 0.38 -5.26 17.59
C GLY A 255 -0.73 -6.15 18.16
N LEU A 256 -0.55 -7.47 18.21
CA LEU A 256 -1.58 -8.43 18.67
C LEU A 256 -1.30 -8.93 20.09
N GLY A 257 -0.42 -8.25 20.83
CA GLY A 257 -0.11 -8.51 22.24
C GLY A 257 0.85 -9.66 22.51
N LYS A 258 1.48 -10.26 21.48
CA LYS A 258 2.35 -11.44 21.66
C LYS A 258 3.74 -11.08 22.16
N THR A 259 4.15 -9.82 22.01
CA THR A 259 5.39 -9.32 22.64
C THR A 259 5.31 -9.47 24.17
N LEU A 260 4.20 -9.08 24.80
CA LEU A 260 4.05 -9.28 26.25
C LEU A 260 4.02 -10.77 26.62
N THR A 261 3.37 -11.61 25.82
CA THR A 261 3.39 -13.07 26.02
C THR A 261 4.83 -13.62 26.01
N HIS A 262 5.63 -13.22 25.01
CA HIS A 262 7.05 -13.60 24.87
C HIS A 262 7.88 -13.16 26.08
N GLU A 263 7.83 -11.89 26.45
CA GLU A 263 8.60 -11.35 27.58
C GLU A 263 8.17 -11.94 28.93
N THR A 264 6.88 -12.28 29.06
CA THR A 264 6.35 -12.97 30.23
C THR A 264 6.85 -14.42 30.29
N GLY A 265 7.07 -15.07 29.15
CA GLY A 265 7.76 -16.36 29.07
C GLY A 265 9.16 -16.30 29.70
N HIS A 266 9.96 -15.28 29.35
CA HIS A 266 11.25 -15.03 30.00
C HIS A 266 11.13 -14.77 31.51
N PHE A 267 10.11 -14.00 31.93
CA PHE A 267 9.85 -13.73 33.34
C PHE A 267 9.61 -15.01 34.16
N PHE A 268 9.09 -16.06 33.53
CA PHE A 268 8.88 -17.39 34.11
C PHE A 268 9.97 -18.41 33.73
N GLY A 269 11.11 -17.97 33.19
CA GLY A 269 12.31 -18.80 33.02
C GLY A 269 12.41 -19.54 31.70
N LEU A 270 11.66 -19.14 30.67
CA LEU A 270 11.85 -19.64 29.32
C LEU A 270 12.98 -18.91 28.59
N ARG A 271 13.69 -19.62 27.72
CA ARG A 271 14.68 -19.05 26.80
C ARG A 271 14.09 -18.95 25.39
N HIS A 272 14.76 -18.18 24.55
CA HIS A 272 14.53 -18.24 23.12
C HIS A 272 14.72 -19.67 22.61
N ILE A 273 13.87 -20.11 21.68
CA ILE A 273 13.81 -21.51 21.22
C ILE A 273 15.07 -21.97 20.48
N TRP A 274 15.89 -21.05 19.95
CA TRP A 274 17.21 -21.34 19.37
C TRP A 274 18.35 -21.32 20.39
N GLY A 275 18.05 -21.11 21.68
CA GLY A 275 19.04 -21.13 22.77
C GLY A 275 20.06 -19.99 22.74
N ASP A 276 19.79 -18.89 22.03
CA ASP A 276 20.72 -17.75 21.87
C ASP A 276 22.09 -18.10 21.28
N ALA A 277 22.19 -19.25 20.58
CA ALA A 277 23.40 -19.73 19.93
C ALA A 277 23.06 -20.52 18.66
N ASN A 278 24.03 -20.70 17.75
CA ASN A 278 23.83 -21.55 16.59
C ASN A 278 23.67 -23.02 17.02
N CYS A 279 22.50 -23.61 16.76
CA CYS A 279 22.11 -24.93 17.28
C CYS A 279 22.17 -25.00 18.81
N GLY A 280 21.74 -23.92 19.49
CA GLY A 280 21.65 -23.84 20.94
C GLY A 280 20.50 -24.67 21.50
N ASP A 281 20.48 -24.79 22.82
CA ASP A 281 19.47 -25.52 23.60
C ASP A 281 18.67 -24.53 24.46
N ASP A 282 17.34 -24.58 24.38
CA ASP A 282 16.42 -23.82 25.23
C ASP A 282 16.01 -24.61 26.50
N PHE A 283 16.57 -25.80 26.67
CA PHE A 283 16.38 -26.76 27.75
C PHE A 283 14.93 -27.29 27.84
N CYS A 284 14.27 -27.41 26.69
CA CYS A 284 12.98 -28.05 26.50
C CYS A 284 13.10 -29.16 25.43
N ASP A 285 12.98 -30.43 25.83
CA ASP A 285 13.18 -31.56 24.88
C ASP A 285 12.09 -31.65 23.79
N ASP A 286 10.95 -30.98 23.99
CA ASP A 286 9.80 -30.99 23.09
C ASP A 286 9.73 -29.77 22.15
N THR A 287 10.73 -28.87 22.20
CA THR A 287 10.99 -27.85 21.18
C THR A 287 12.08 -28.36 20.24
N PRO A 288 11.83 -28.42 18.92
CA PRO A 288 12.89 -28.78 17.97
C PRO A 288 14.06 -27.79 18.04
N ILE A 289 15.29 -28.25 17.80
CA ILE A 289 16.48 -27.37 17.79
C ILE A 289 16.37 -26.38 16.61
N HIS A 290 16.60 -25.10 16.86
CA HIS A 290 16.68 -24.06 15.81
C HIS A 290 18.12 -23.64 15.54
N ALA A 291 18.41 -23.24 14.30
CA ALA A 291 19.73 -22.67 13.98
C ALA A 291 19.86 -21.20 14.41
N SER A 292 18.77 -20.45 14.33
CA SER A 292 18.65 -19.04 14.71
C SER A 292 17.18 -18.66 14.90
N SER A 293 16.91 -17.45 15.38
CA SER A 293 15.56 -16.89 15.40
C SER A 293 14.91 -16.80 14.02
N ASN A 294 13.58 -16.87 13.98
CA ASN A 294 12.76 -16.67 12.79
C ASN A 294 12.09 -15.28 12.75
N SER A 295 11.67 -14.82 11.57
CA SER A 295 11.03 -13.51 11.40
C SER A 295 9.96 -13.56 10.32
N GLY A 296 8.99 -12.64 10.35
CA GLY A 296 7.92 -12.59 9.35
C GLY A 296 6.92 -13.72 9.54
N VAL A 297 6.38 -14.23 8.42
CA VAL A 297 5.40 -15.33 8.37
C VAL A 297 6.01 -16.51 7.58
N PRO A 298 6.81 -17.38 8.22
CA PRO A 298 7.38 -18.55 7.55
C PRO A 298 6.31 -19.57 7.16
N SER A 299 6.67 -20.53 6.30
CA SER A 299 5.79 -21.64 5.90
C SER A 299 6.42 -22.99 6.24
N HIS A 300 5.60 -23.96 6.62
CA HIS A 300 6.04 -25.34 6.84
C HIS A 300 6.25 -26.14 5.54
N PRO A 301 7.17 -27.13 5.54
CA PRO A 301 8.16 -27.37 6.59
C PRO A 301 9.35 -26.41 6.47
N LYS A 302 9.97 -26.05 7.60
CA LYS A 302 11.18 -25.24 7.65
C LYS A 302 12.33 -26.03 8.26
N SER A 303 13.12 -26.69 7.41
CA SER A 303 14.32 -27.41 7.84
C SER A 303 15.48 -26.46 8.16
N ASN A 304 16.42 -26.90 9.01
CA ASN A 304 17.62 -26.12 9.34
C ASN A 304 18.94 -26.93 9.30
N SER A 305 20.06 -26.24 9.54
CA SER A 305 21.41 -26.81 9.56
C SER A 305 21.72 -27.66 10.79
N CYS A 306 20.84 -27.67 11.80
CA CYS A 306 21.00 -28.43 13.04
C CYS A 306 20.36 -29.83 12.95
N GLY A 307 19.81 -30.20 11.79
CA GLY A 307 19.18 -31.51 11.56
C GLY A 307 17.70 -31.56 11.90
N THR A 308 17.08 -30.43 12.24
CA THR A 308 15.64 -30.33 12.46
C THR A 308 14.91 -30.31 11.10
N PRO A 309 14.00 -31.27 10.83
CA PRO A 309 13.25 -31.31 9.57
C PRO A 309 12.25 -30.18 9.43
N ASP A 310 11.68 -29.73 10.55
CA ASP A 310 10.69 -28.66 10.61
C ASP A 310 10.78 -27.90 11.94
N GLU A 311 11.08 -26.60 11.86
CA GLU A 311 11.18 -25.70 13.01
C GLU A 311 9.79 -25.31 13.54
N MET A 312 9.67 -25.24 14.86
CA MET A 312 8.47 -24.76 15.55
C MET A 312 8.45 -23.22 15.66
N PHE A 313 8.30 -22.54 14.53
CA PHE A 313 8.35 -21.07 14.49
C PHE A 313 7.08 -20.38 15.02
N GLU A 314 6.00 -21.12 15.33
CA GLU A 314 4.82 -20.60 16.06
C GLU A 314 5.00 -20.54 17.58
N ASN A 315 6.13 -20.99 18.11
CA ASN A 315 6.40 -20.95 19.54
C ASN A 315 6.54 -19.50 20.00
N TYR A 316 5.87 -19.11 21.10
CA TYR A 316 5.92 -17.73 21.60
C TYR A 316 7.34 -17.24 21.92
N MET A 317 8.31 -18.14 22.12
CA MET A 317 9.72 -17.82 22.37
C MET A 317 10.58 -17.70 21.10
N ASP A 318 9.96 -17.70 19.92
CA ASP A 318 10.58 -17.31 18.64
C ASP A 318 10.26 -15.84 18.29
N TYR A 319 10.76 -15.34 17.15
CA TYR A 319 10.69 -13.95 16.74
C TYR A 319 9.77 -13.62 15.54
N THR A 320 9.02 -14.61 15.03
CA THR A 320 8.05 -14.41 13.93
C THR A 320 6.94 -13.44 14.30
N ASP A 321 6.29 -12.84 13.30
CA ASP A 321 5.18 -11.91 13.48
C ASP A 321 4.09 -12.48 14.39
N ASP A 322 3.41 -11.62 15.15
CA ASP A 322 2.43 -11.99 16.18
C ASP A 322 1.31 -12.90 15.65
N ILE A 323 0.95 -12.78 14.37
CA ILE A 323 -0.06 -13.61 13.70
C ILE A 323 0.33 -15.09 13.64
N VAL A 324 1.63 -15.40 13.73
CA VAL A 324 2.18 -16.75 13.68
C VAL A 324 2.21 -17.38 15.08
N LEU A 325 2.43 -16.57 16.12
CA LEU A 325 2.71 -17.04 17.47
C LEU A 325 1.47 -17.57 18.21
N ASN A 326 1.49 -18.85 18.58
CA ASN A 326 0.34 -19.52 19.21
C ASN A 326 0.67 -20.67 20.18
N THR A 327 1.94 -20.96 20.48
CA THR A 327 2.30 -22.19 21.22
C THR A 327 3.30 -21.99 22.37
N PHE A 328 2.96 -22.54 23.55
CA PHE A 328 3.92 -23.01 24.56
C PHE A 328 3.85 -24.53 24.68
N THR A 329 4.97 -25.19 24.92
CA THR A 329 5.07 -26.67 24.99
C THR A 329 4.98 -27.22 26.42
N ASN A 330 4.82 -28.54 26.57
CA ASN A 330 4.78 -29.21 27.87
C ASN A 330 6.06 -28.99 28.69
N ASN A 331 7.25 -29.05 28.08
CA ASN A 331 8.50 -28.81 28.82
C ASN A 331 8.69 -27.33 29.19
N GLN A 332 8.23 -26.41 28.35
CA GLN A 332 8.17 -24.99 28.69
C GLN A 332 7.24 -24.77 29.91
N VAL A 333 6.06 -25.39 29.93
CA VAL A 333 5.15 -25.36 31.10
C VAL A 333 5.81 -25.92 32.37
N ASP A 334 6.54 -27.03 32.27
CA ASP A 334 7.27 -27.63 33.41
C ASP A 334 8.31 -26.66 33.99
N ARG A 335 9.01 -25.90 33.14
CA ARG A 335 9.94 -24.83 33.57
C ARG A 335 9.21 -23.72 34.31
N MET A 336 8.14 -23.16 33.72
CA MET A 336 7.36 -22.08 34.34
C MET A 336 6.80 -22.50 35.72
N GLN A 337 6.21 -23.68 35.80
CA GLN A 337 5.66 -24.22 37.05
C GLN A 337 6.74 -24.44 38.11
N THR A 338 7.92 -24.91 37.73
CA THR A 338 9.05 -25.06 38.66
C THR A 338 9.53 -23.70 39.17
N VAL A 339 9.62 -22.70 38.30
CA VAL A 339 9.94 -21.31 38.69
C VAL A 339 8.90 -20.75 39.66
N MET A 340 7.61 -21.00 39.41
CA MET A 340 6.53 -20.60 40.31
C MET A 340 6.65 -21.17 41.72
N VAL A 341 7.12 -22.42 41.86
CA VAL A 341 7.24 -23.07 43.17
C VAL A 341 8.53 -22.67 43.90
N TYR A 342 9.64 -22.50 43.18
CA TYR A 342 10.96 -22.44 43.84
C TYR A 342 11.71 -21.11 43.69
N SER A 343 11.33 -20.23 42.77
CA SER A 343 11.99 -18.92 42.66
C SER A 343 11.41 -17.96 43.72
N PRO A 344 12.24 -17.29 44.55
CA PRO A 344 11.79 -16.51 45.69
C PRO A 344 10.70 -15.46 45.40
N ARG A 345 10.77 -14.78 44.24
CA ARG A 345 9.78 -13.74 43.88
C ARG A 345 8.53 -14.30 43.20
N ARG A 346 8.64 -15.40 42.45
CA ARG A 346 7.47 -15.98 41.76
C ARG A 346 6.61 -16.78 42.73
N LEU A 347 7.23 -17.46 43.69
CA LEU A 347 6.52 -18.16 44.77
C LEU A 347 5.61 -17.21 45.56
N SER A 348 6.07 -16.00 45.87
CA SER A 348 5.24 -15.03 46.60
C SER A 348 4.08 -14.47 45.78
N LEU A 349 4.20 -14.42 44.44
CA LEU A 349 3.11 -13.97 43.58
C LEU A 349 1.91 -14.93 43.61
N ALA A 350 2.16 -16.24 43.81
CA ALA A 350 1.12 -17.25 43.93
C ALA A 350 0.18 -17.03 45.13
N SER A 351 0.62 -16.29 46.15
CA SER A 351 -0.14 -15.97 47.36
C SER A 351 -0.27 -14.46 47.60
N SER A 352 -0.27 -13.66 46.53
CA SER A 352 -0.24 -12.21 46.65
C SER A 352 -1.46 -11.63 47.38
N PRO A 353 -1.29 -10.66 48.30
CA PRO A 353 -2.39 -9.99 48.99
C PRO A 353 -2.95 -8.76 48.25
N ALA A 354 -2.52 -8.49 47.01
CA ALA A 354 -2.85 -7.27 46.27
C ALA A 354 -4.36 -7.08 45.95
N GLY A 355 -5.18 -8.10 46.19
CA GLY A 355 -6.54 -8.17 45.69
C GLY A 355 -6.56 -8.25 44.16
N SER A 356 -7.65 -8.76 43.60
CA SER A 356 -7.70 -9.06 42.18
C SER A 356 -9.04 -8.69 41.57
N VAL A 357 -8.98 -8.20 40.33
CA VAL A 357 -10.14 -8.01 39.44
C VAL A 357 -9.91 -8.89 38.22
N VAL A 358 -10.81 -9.84 38.02
CA VAL A 358 -10.81 -10.69 36.82
C VAL A 358 -11.36 -9.86 35.67
N VAL A 359 -10.61 -9.77 34.58
CA VAL A 359 -11.14 -9.28 33.30
C VAL A 359 -11.85 -10.47 32.65
N THR A 360 -13.16 -10.35 32.49
CA THR A 360 -13.98 -11.39 31.87
C THR A 360 -14.08 -11.08 30.39
N ALA A 361 -13.56 -11.98 29.57
CA ALA A 361 -13.78 -11.90 28.13
C ALA A 361 -15.25 -12.16 27.80
N THR A 362 -15.76 -11.55 26.75
CA THR A 362 -17.14 -11.69 26.30
C THR A 362 -17.22 -12.52 25.01
N ASN A 363 -18.46 -12.75 24.56
CA ASN A 363 -18.75 -13.35 23.26
C ASN A 363 -19.06 -12.28 22.20
N GLN A 364 -18.47 -11.08 22.34
CA GLN A 364 -18.71 -9.97 21.42
C GLN A 364 -18.06 -10.22 20.06
N LEU A 365 -18.79 -9.87 19.01
CA LEU A 365 -18.33 -9.88 17.62
C LEU A 365 -17.83 -8.51 17.22
N SER A 366 -16.69 -8.48 16.56
CA SER A 366 -16.17 -7.30 15.88
C SER A 366 -15.37 -7.76 14.66
N PHE A 367 -15.44 -6.98 13.58
CA PHE A 367 -14.35 -7.08 12.60
C PHE A 367 -13.06 -6.64 13.30
N ILE A 368 -11.91 -7.11 12.83
CA ILE A 368 -10.64 -6.55 13.30
C ILE A 368 -10.73 -5.02 13.09
N ASN A 369 -10.54 -4.23 14.16
CA ASN A 369 -10.79 -2.78 14.24
C ASN A 369 -9.81 -1.94 13.39
N CYS A 370 -9.45 -2.47 12.22
CA CYS A 370 -8.27 -2.10 11.49
C CYS A 370 -8.46 -1.62 10.08
N THR A 371 -9.70 -1.34 9.75
CA THR A 371 -10.11 -1.09 8.39
C THR A 371 -11.09 0.08 8.37
N GLY A 372 -10.65 1.19 8.97
CA GLY A 372 -10.94 2.47 8.34
C GLY A 372 -10.25 2.50 6.98
N LEU A 373 -10.88 1.87 5.98
CA LEU A 373 -10.49 1.78 4.55
C LEU A 373 -9.48 0.67 4.20
N LEU A 374 -9.96 -0.54 3.90
CA LEU A 374 -9.21 -1.56 3.17
C LEU A 374 -9.23 -1.23 1.67
N ARG A 375 -8.09 -0.99 1.01
CA ARG A 375 -8.03 -0.75 -0.45
C ARG A 375 -7.67 -2.01 -1.21
N VAL A 376 -8.46 -2.38 -2.22
CA VAL A 376 -8.28 -3.59 -3.02
C VAL A 376 -8.42 -3.24 -4.50
N PRO A 377 -7.42 -3.50 -5.36
CA PRO A 377 -7.60 -3.33 -6.80
C PRO A 377 -8.56 -4.37 -7.35
N GLU A 378 -9.44 -3.92 -8.25
CA GLU A 378 -10.42 -4.78 -8.90
C GLU A 378 -9.80 -5.77 -9.89
N THR A 379 -8.56 -5.53 -10.33
CA THR A 379 -7.80 -6.40 -11.23
C THR A 379 -7.92 -7.86 -10.82
N GLY A 380 -8.56 -8.65 -11.67
CA GLY A 380 -8.92 -10.03 -11.40
C GLY A 380 -7.72 -10.95 -11.60
N VAL A 381 -7.53 -11.90 -10.68
CA VAL A 381 -6.44 -12.90 -10.76
C VAL A 381 -6.85 -14.19 -11.47
N ASN A 382 -8.16 -14.40 -11.66
CA ASN A 382 -8.68 -15.51 -12.46
C ASN A 382 -8.62 -15.14 -13.95
N THR A 383 -8.25 -16.09 -14.81
CA THR A 383 -8.15 -15.89 -16.27
C THR A 383 -9.46 -16.21 -17.01
N THR A 384 -10.49 -16.67 -16.31
CA THR A 384 -11.80 -17.02 -16.88
C THR A 384 -12.83 -15.95 -16.55
N TYR A 385 -13.77 -15.69 -17.46
CA TYR A 385 -14.87 -14.76 -17.23
C TYR A 385 -15.92 -15.29 -16.22
N PRO A 386 -16.48 -14.43 -15.35
CA PRO A 386 -16.01 -13.08 -15.06
C PRO A 386 -14.68 -13.12 -14.31
N ARG A 387 -13.78 -12.18 -14.61
CA ARG A 387 -12.53 -12.06 -13.88
C ARG A 387 -12.83 -11.48 -12.50
N TYR A 388 -12.21 -12.04 -11.47
CA TYR A 388 -12.45 -11.62 -10.10
C TYR A 388 -11.25 -11.89 -9.20
N ARG A 389 -11.35 -11.38 -7.99
CA ARG A 389 -10.55 -11.80 -6.84
C ARG A 389 -11.41 -11.87 -5.59
N ASP A 390 -11.02 -12.71 -4.65
CA ASP A 390 -11.71 -12.79 -3.36
C ASP A 390 -10.96 -11.94 -2.32
N VAL A 391 -11.74 -11.31 -1.45
CA VAL A 391 -11.33 -10.52 -0.28
C VAL A 391 -11.92 -11.22 0.93
N ASP A 392 -11.06 -11.65 1.84
CA ASP A 392 -11.47 -12.31 3.08
C ASP A 392 -11.38 -11.30 4.24
N LEU A 393 -12.49 -11.11 4.92
CA LEU A 393 -12.61 -10.26 6.11
C LEU A 393 -12.91 -11.16 7.30
N THR A 394 -12.14 -11.05 8.38
CA THR A 394 -12.36 -11.89 9.56
C THR A 394 -13.27 -11.18 10.56
N LEU A 395 -14.36 -11.86 10.94
CA LEU A 395 -15.24 -11.47 12.04
C LEU A 395 -14.84 -12.27 13.29
N ASN A 396 -14.17 -11.61 14.23
CA ASN A 396 -13.66 -12.24 15.45
C ASN A 396 -14.71 -12.25 16.55
N VAL A 397 -14.59 -13.24 17.44
CA VAL A 397 -15.20 -13.25 18.77
C VAL A 397 -14.14 -12.86 19.80
N GLU A 398 -14.45 -11.96 20.74
CA GLU A 398 -13.49 -11.49 21.76
C GLU A 398 -12.86 -12.66 22.52
N ASP A 399 -13.63 -13.68 22.90
CA ASP A 399 -13.14 -14.96 23.40
C ASP A 399 -13.47 -16.11 22.47
N MET A 400 -14.71 -16.60 22.60
CA MET A 400 -15.33 -17.65 21.80
C MET A 400 -16.85 -17.53 21.92
N ALA A 401 -17.57 -18.05 20.94
CA ALA A 401 -19.01 -18.14 21.00
C ALA A 401 -19.44 -19.08 22.14
N SER A 402 -20.38 -18.64 22.96
CA SER A 402 -20.90 -19.39 24.12
C SER A 402 -21.97 -20.42 23.75
N GLY A 403 -22.41 -20.43 22.50
CA GLY A 403 -23.52 -21.25 22.01
C GLY A 403 -23.78 -21.02 20.52
N PRO A 404 -24.84 -21.64 19.98
CA PRO A 404 -25.22 -21.44 18.59
C PRO A 404 -25.74 -20.01 18.33
N ALA A 405 -25.34 -19.42 17.22
CA ALA A 405 -25.88 -18.17 16.71
C ALA A 405 -25.76 -18.08 15.18
N ILE A 406 -26.68 -17.35 14.56
CA ILE A 406 -26.65 -17.07 13.12
C ILE A 406 -26.45 -15.58 12.92
N VAL A 407 -25.40 -15.20 12.20
CA VAL A 407 -25.04 -13.83 11.89
C VAL A 407 -25.26 -13.58 10.41
N THR A 408 -26.03 -12.56 10.05
CA THR A 408 -26.22 -12.11 8.67
C THR A 408 -25.25 -11.00 8.37
N VAL A 409 -24.52 -11.11 7.26
CA VAL A 409 -23.64 -10.05 6.77
C VAL A 409 -24.44 -9.06 5.94
N THR A 410 -24.24 -7.77 6.17
CA THR A 410 -24.88 -6.68 5.42
C THR A 410 -23.85 -5.93 4.60
N THR A 411 -24.27 -5.39 3.45
CA THR A 411 -23.41 -4.55 2.61
C THR A 411 -24.14 -3.28 2.18
N SER A 412 -23.41 -2.16 2.15
CA SER A 412 -23.84 -0.87 1.60
C SER A 412 -22.63 -0.16 0.96
N GLY A 413 -22.72 1.14 0.69
CA GLY A 413 -21.64 1.91 0.05
C GLY A 413 -21.97 2.29 -1.40
N THR A 414 -20.95 2.67 -2.17
CA THR A 414 -21.11 3.09 -3.57
C THR A 414 -20.96 1.96 -4.58
N ALA A 415 -20.40 0.81 -4.17
CA ALA A 415 -20.26 -0.36 -5.03
C ALA A 415 -21.60 -1.06 -5.26
N ILE A 416 -21.80 -1.59 -6.47
CA ILE A 416 -23.03 -2.27 -6.88
C ILE A 416 -22.83 -3.79 -6.78
N ASN A 417 -23.71 -4.48 -6.05
CA ASN A 417 -23.69 -5.93 -5.92
C ASN A 417 -24.01 -6.63 -7.25
N ASN A 418 -23.33 -7.74 -7.52
CA ASN A 418 -23.26 -8.48 -8.79
C ASN A 418 -22.67 -7.69 -9.97
N LEU A 419 -22.05 -6.53 -9.74
CA LEU A 419 -21.34 -5.77 -10.76
C LEU A 419 -19.89 -5.52 -10.33
N HIS A 420 -19.69 -4.77 -9.24
CA HIS A 420 -18.35 -4.51 -8.70
C HIS A 420 -17.95 -5.60 -7.71
N TYR A 421 -18.92 -6.21 -7.03
CA TYR A 421 -18.67 -7.28 -6.07
C TYR A 421 -19.84 -8.24 -5.93
N GLN A 422 -19.60 -9.38 -5.30
CA GLN A 422 -20.61 -10.32 -4.81
C GLN A 422 -20.26 -10.76 -3.39
N LEU A 423 -21.22 -10.69 -2.48
CA LEU A 423 -21.08 -11.25 -1.14
C LEU A 423 -21.25 -12.78 -1.19
N MET A 424 -20.17 -13.52 -0.93
CA MET A 424 -20.15 -14.99 -1.03
C MET A 424 -20.63 -15.66 0.25
N THR A 425 -20.51 -14.98 1.39
CA THR A 425 -20.91 -15.49 2.72
C THR A 425 -21.95 -14.55 3.36
N PRO A 426 -23.19 -14.53 2.86
CA PRO A 426 -24.24 -13.67 3.40
C PRO A 426 -24.69 -14.06 4.82
N THR A 427 -24.35 -15.28 5.26
CA THR A 427 -24.71 -15.80 6.57
C THR A 427 -23.57 -16.62 7.14
N LEU A 428 -23.31 -16.43 8.43
CA LEU A 428 -22.31 -17.16 9.22
C LEU A 428 -23.04 -17.89 10.35
N THR A 429 -22.69 -19.16 10.58
CA THR A 429 -23.22 -19.94 11.70
C THR A 429 -22.09 -20.14 12.71
N PHE A 430 -22.27 -19.62 13.91
CA PHE A 430 -21.39 -19.85 15.05
C PHE A 430 -21.92 -21.01 15.88
N ALA A 431 -21.03 -21.89 16.31
CA ALA A 431 -21.23 -22.92 17.31
C ALA A 431 -20.45 -22.58 18.58
N ALA A 432 -20.77 -23.23 19.70
CA ALA A 432 -20.00 -23.06 20.93
C ALA A 432 -18.51 -23.37 20.70
N GLY A 433 -17.63 -22.48 21.13
CA GLY A 433 -16.17 -22.60 20.95
C GLY A 433 -15.61 -21.96 19.68
N ASP A 434 -16.45 -21.52 18.72
CA ASP A 434 -15.97 -20.76 17.57
C ASP A 434 -15.39 -19.42 18.00
N ASN A 435 -14.17 -19.08 17.56
CA ASN A 435 -13.50 -17.82 17.90
C ASN A 435 -13.42 -16.81 16.74
N PHE A 436 -13.68 -17.24 15.50
CA PHE A 436 -13.84 -16.35 14.35
C PHE A 436 -14.65 -17.02 13.24
N LYS A 437 -15.10 -16.22 12.26
CA LYS A 437 -15.57 -16.68 10.95
C LYS A 437 -15.11 -15.70 9.87
N ASP A 438 -14.85 -16.22 8.67
CA ASP A 438 -14.49 -15.39 7.53
C ASP A 438 -15.71 -14.96 6.73
N VAL A 439 -15.72 -13.69 6.36
CA VAL A 439 -16.63 -13.07 5.41
C VAL A 439 -15.90 -12.93 4.08
N LYS A 440 -16.34 -13.67 3.07
CA LYS A 440 -15.76 -13.65 1.73
C LYS A 440 -16.56 -12.74 0.81
N ILE A 441 -15.86 -11.80 0.20
CA ILE A 441 -16.38 -10.89 -0.83
C ILE A 441 -15.61 -11.15 -2.11
N ARG A 442 -16.32 -11.39 -3.19
CA ARG A 442 -15.74 -11.47 -4.53
C ARG A 442 -15.79 -10.10 -5.17
N VAL A 443 -14.65 -9.51 -5.53
CA VAL A 443 -14.57 -8.26 -6.29
C VAL A 443 -14.37 -8.62 -7.77
N PHE A 444 -15.20 -8.05 -8.65
CA PHE A 444 -15.14 -8.29 -10.07
C PHE A 444 -14.27 -7.25 -10.78
N ASP A 445 -13.43 -7.74 -11.68
CA ASP A 445 -12.69 -6.92 -12.64
C ASP A 445 -13.67 -6.57 -13.76
N ASN A 446 -13.97 -5.29 -13.89
CA ASN A 446 -14.87 -4.78 -14.91
C ASN A 446 -14.10 -3.85 -15.87
N ALA A 447 -14.82 -3.23 -16.79
CA ALA A 447 -14.24 -2.29 -17.74
C ALA A 447 -14.76 -0.86 -17.51
N GLU A 448 -15.65 -0.64 -16.53
CA GLU A 448 -16.35 0.63 -16.35
C GLU A 448 -15.39 1.68 -15.78
N ILE A 449 -15.26 2.82 -16.46
CA ILE A 449 -14.55 3.98 -15.89
C ILE A 449 -15.52 4.69 -14.95
N ASP A 450 -15.42 4.36 -13.66
CA ASP A 450 -16.36 4.90 -12.68
C ASP A 450 -15.75 5.24 -11.31
N GLY A 451 -14.42 5.17 -11.22
CA GLY A 451 -13.61 5.55 -10.08
C GLY A 451 -13.76 4.61 -8.88
N ASP A 452 -12.90 4.81 -7.88
CA ASP A 452 -12.92 4.02 -6.64
C ASP A 452 -14.34 3.83 -6.06
N LYS A 453 -14.69 2.58 -5.77
CA LYS A 453 -15.97 2.20 -5.13
C LYS A 453 -15.79 1.75 -3.71
N THR A 454 -16.82 1.85 -2.90
CA THR A 454 -16.79 1.40 -1.52
C THR A 454 -17.86 0.34 -1.25
N ILE A 455 -17.48 -0.70 -0.52
CA ILE A 455 -18.37 -1.66 0.12
C ILE A 455 -18.24 -1.42 1.62
N MET A 456 -19.31 -0.98 2.26
CA MET A 456 -19.42 -0.96 3.72
C MET A 456 -20.03 -2.29 4.17
N VAL A 457 -19.21 -3.15 4.77
CA VAL A 457 -19.60 -4.49 5.21
C VAL A 457 -19.89 -4.43 6.69
N GLY A 458 -21.10 -4.81 7.09
CA GLY A 458 -21.55 -4.90 8.47
C GLY A 458 -22.07 -6.29 8.80
N PHE A 459 -22.57 -6.47 10.02
CA PHE A 459 -23.25 -7.70 10.42
C PHE A 459 -24.43 -7.41 11.35
N ASN A 460 -25.37 -8.36 11.39
CA ASN A 460 -26.48 -8.41 12.35
C ASN A 460 -26.60 -9.81 12.91
N ILE A 461 -26.83 -9.93 14.22
CA ILE A 461 -27.14 -11.22 14.83
C ILE A 461 -28.60 -11.52 14.56
N SER A 462 -28.86 -12.47 13.66
CA SER A 462 -30.19 -12.80 13.16
C SER A 462 -30.95 -13.77 14.06
N SER A 463 -30.24 -14.65 14.77
CA SER A 463 -30.81 -15.55 15.79
C SER A 463 -29.74 -16.12 16.71
N GLY A 464 -30.17 -16.65 17.86
CA GLY A 464 -29.30 -17.21 18.90
C GLY A 464 -28.68 -16.16 19.82
N THR A 465 -28.19 -16.61 20.97
CA THR A 465 -27.55 -15.75 22.00
C THR A 465 -26.10 -16.16 22.27
N GLY A 466 -25.54 -17.04 21.43
CA GLY A 466 -24.17 -17.54 21.56
C GLY A 466 -23.10 -16.46 21.31
N VAL A 467 -23.47 -15.35 20.70
CA VAL A 467 -22.62 -14.17 20.44
C VAL A 467 -23.41 -12.90 20.70
N SER A 468 -22.71 -11.77 20.90
CA SER A 468 -23.30 -10.43 21.03
C SER A 468 -22.55 -9.44 20.13
N SER A 469 -23.13 -8.28 19.79
CA SER A 469 -22.40 -7.28 18.99
C SER A 469 -21.40 -6.53 19.87
N GLY A 470 -20.16 -6.40 19.40
CA GLY A 470 -19.13 -5.59 20.04
C GLY A 470 -19.45 -4.09 19.98
N SER A 471 -18.81 -3.30 20.84
CA SER A 471 -19.03 -1.85 20.90
C SER A 471 -18.27 -1.05 19.82
N THR A 472 -17.30 -1.67 19.15
CA THR A 472 -16.47 -1.07 18.10
C THR A 472 -16.34 -2.00 16.89
N ALA A 473 -15.90 -1.48 15.75
CA ALA A 473 -15.65 -2.25 14.53
C ALA A 473 -16.80 -3.17 14.08
N GLN A 474 -18.05 -2.70 14.22
CA GLN A 474 -19.23 -3.41 13.73
C GLN A 474 -19.36 -3.38 12.20
N SER A 475 -18.55 -2.56 11.54
CA SER A 475 -18.44 -2.50 10.08
C SER A 475 -17.01 -2.22 9.62
N VAL A 476 -16.74 -2.62 8.39
CA VAL A 476 -15.50 -2.36 7.65
C VAL A 476 -15.82 -1.75 6.30
N THR A 477 -15.06 -0.74 5.90
CA THR A 477 -15.14 -0.19 4.53
C THR A 477 -14.03 -0.80 3.66
N VAL A 478 -14.43 -1.49 2.60
CA VAL A 478 -13.55 -1.95 1.51
C VAL A 478 -13.67 -0.97 0.35
N THR A 479 -12.58 -0.30 -0.01
CA THR A 479 -12.46 0.51 -1.21
C THR A 479 -11.92 -0.35 -2.36
N ILE A 480 -12.74 -0.63 -3.35
CA ILE A 480 -12.32 -1.18 -4.64
C ILE A 480 -11.63 -0.05 -5.40
N THR A 481 -10.36 -0.22 -5.79
CA THR A 481 -9.66 0.77 -6.62
C THR A 481 -9.83 0.42 -8.09
N ASP A 482 -10.30 1.40 -8.84
CA ASP A 482 -10.59 1.32 -10.28
C ASP A 482 -9.27 1.32 -11.08
N ASP A 483 -9.13 0.40 -12.03
CA ASP A 483 -7.98 0.32 -12.94
C ASP A 483 -8.28 0.76 -14.39
N ASP A 484 -9.48 1.29 -14.62
CA ASP A 484 -9.94 1.78 -15.90
C ASP A 484 -9.87 3.30 -16.03
N TYR A 485 -9.04 3.77 -16.95
CA TYR A 485 -8.81 5.18 -17.22
C TYR A 485 -8.87 5.50 -18.70
N GLN A 486 -9.26 6.73 -19.04
CA GLN A 486 -9.32 7.22 -20.42
C GLN A 486 -8.06 8.02 -20.77
N HIS A 487 -6.87 7.43 -20.58
CA HIS A 487 -5.58 8.03 -20.91
C HIS A 487 -4.79 7.13 -21.85
N TYR A 488 -4.78 7.49 -23.13
CA TYR A 488 -4.14 6.70 -24.19
C TYR A 488 -3.24 7.52 -25.06
N GLY A 489 -2.17 6.89 -25.56
CA GLY A 489 -1.20 7.56 -26.38
C GLY A 489 0.11 6.81 -26.48
N SER A 490 0.97 7.31 -27.36
CA SER A 490 2.34 6.80 -27.55
C SER A 490 3.39 7.75 -26.97
N ASN A 491 3.00 8.99 -26.66
CA ASN A 491 3.91 10.04 -26.24
C ASN A 491 3.93 10.21 -24.72
N THR A 492 5.11 10.36 -24.16
CA THR A 492 5.30 10.69 -22.74
C THR A 492 4.85 12.13 -22.46
N ILE A 493 4.02 12.32 -21.43
CA ILE A 493 3.48 13.63 -21.02
C ILE A 493 3.95 14.05 -19.63
N PRO A 494 4.01 15.35 -19.31
CA PRO A 494 4.28 15.82 -17.96
C PRO A 494 3.06 15.66 -17.04
N LEU A 495 3.25 15.05 -15.88
CA LEU A 495 2.29 14.96 -14.77
C LEU A 495 2.59 16.00 -13.68
N LEU A 496 3.86 16.39 -13.55
CA LEU A 496 4.32 17.51 -12.74
C LEU A 496 5.41 18.24 -13.53
N ASN A 497 5.39 19.57 -13.51
CA ASN A 497 6.43 20.40 -14.10
C ASN A 497 6.54 21.70 -13.29
N GLU A 498 7.56 21.80 -12.45
CA GLU A 498 7.77 22.90 -11.52
C GLU A 498 9.18 23.47 -11.66
N GLY A 499 9.29 24.78 -11.89
CA GLY A 499 10.57 25.50 -11.97
C GLY A 499 10.67 26.64 -10.94
N PHE A 500 9.80 26.62 -9.92
CA PHE A 500 9.69 27.55 -8.78
C PHE A 500 9.57 29.05 -9.12
N GLY A 501 9.47 29.41 -10.40
CA GLY A 501 9.25 30.77 -10.89
C GLY A 501 10.47 31.69 -10.72
N THR A 502 10.26 32.99 -10.87
CA THR A 502 11.35 33.98 -10.91
C THR A 502 11.33 34.99 -9.76
N SER A 503 10.26 35.07 -8.98
CA SER A 503 10.12 35.98 -7.83
C SER A 503 9.01 35.54 -6.86
N GLY A 504 9.02 36.07 -5.62
CA GLY A 504 7.93 35.91 -4.65
C GLY A 504 8.24 35.03 -3.43
N GLY A 505 9.23 34.14 -3.50
CA GLY A 505 9.74 33.36 -2.36
C GLY A 505 8.75 32.43 -1.67
N ASN A 506 7.62 32.14 -2.32
CA ASN A 506 6.56 31.30 -1.77
C ASN A 506 6.61 29.90 -2.36
N LEU A 507 6.25 28.89 -1.57
CA LEU A 507 6.03 27.53 -2.07
C LEU A 507 4.92 27.54 -3.14
N PRO A 508 5.08 26.83 -4.26
CA PRO A 508 4.03 26.67 -5.25
C PRO A 508 2.82 25.92 -4.69
N SER A 509 1.67 26.00 -5.37
CA SER A 509 0.44 25.37 -4.90
C SER A 509 0.62 23.85 -4.72
N GLY A 510 0.19 23.34 -3.56
CA GLY A 510 0.27 21.92 -3.21
C GLY A 510 1.65 21.44 -2.73
N TRP A 511 2.71 22.23 -2.89
CA TRP A 511 4.02 21.92 -2.29
C TRP A 511 4.02 22.22 -0.80
N GLN A 512 4.73 21.40 -0.05
CA GLN A 512 4.84 21.53 1.41
C GLN A 512 6.28 21.35 1.86
N THR A 513 6.61 21.85 3.05
CA THR A 513 7.88 21.56 3.71
C THR A 513 7.65 21.11 5.14
N SER A 514 8.50 20.22 5.62
CA SER A 514 8.33 19.52 6.90
C SER A 514 9.69 18.99 7.39
N GLY A 515 9.69 18.23 8.47
CA GLY A 515 10.84 17.44 8.92
C GLY A 515 10.41 16.23 9.74
N PHE A 516 11.26 15.22 9.76
CA PHE A 516 11.11 14.03 10.60
C PHE A 516 11.57 14.27 12.05
N ILE A 517 12.38 15.32 12.26
CA ILE A 517 12.79 15.82 13.56
C ILE A 517 12.57 17.33 13.62
N VAL A 518 12.42 17.87 14.83
CA VAL A 518 12.38 19.31 15.05
C VAL A 518 13.78 19.88 14.80
N SER A 519 13.91 20.78 13.82
CA SER A 519 15.18 21.40 13.45
C SER A 519 14.97 22.84 13.00
N GLN A 520 16.04 23.64 13.08
CA GLN A 520 16.05 25.01 12.53
C GLN A 520 16.28 25.03 11.02
N ASN A 521 16.84 23.95 10.46
CA ASN A 521 17.01 23.80 9.03
C ASN A 521 15.66 23.36 8.42
N ASN A 522 15.23 24.05 7.37
CA ASN A 522 14.01 23.72 6.62
C ASN A 522 14.20 24.03 5.13
N PHE A 523 13.39 23.39 4.29
CA PHE A 523 13.25 23.78 2.90
C PHE A 523 12.44 25.07 2.76
N THR A 524 12.85 25.93 1.83
CA THR A 524 12.13 27.14 1.41
C THR A 524 12.31 27.38 -0.08
N VAL A 525 11.55 28.33 -0.64
CA VAL A 525 11.69 28.78 -2.03
C VAL A 525 12.21 30.22 -2.05
N GLY A 526 13.12 30.53 -2.97
CA GLY A 526 13.65 31.89 -3.08
C GLY A 526 14.65 32.08 -4.20
N ILE A 527 14.98 33.35 -4.47
CA ILE A 527 15.91 33.77 -5.52
C ILE A 527 17.32 33.34 -5.11
N ASN A 528 17.73 32.15 -5.54
CA ASN A 528 19.03 31.56 -5.22
C ASN A 528 19.54 30.62 -6.32
N GLY A 529 19.31 30.99 -7.59
CA GLY A 529 19.87 30.34 -8.77
C GLY A 529 21.42 30.35 -8.87
N GLY A 530 22.11 29.82 -7.86
CA GLY A 530 23.56 29.73 -7.82
C GLY A 530 24.11 28.67 -8.79
N ALA A 531 25.27 28.99 -9.38
CA ALA A 531 26.07 28.12 -10.27
C ALA A 531 25.33 27.42 -11.43
N GLY A 532 24.36 28.11 -12.05
CA GLY A 532 23.79 27.72 -13.35
C GLY A 532 22.27 27.61 -13.40
N ILE A 533 21.57 27.74 -12.27
CA ILE A 533 20.10 27.75 -12.22
C ILE A 533 19.59 29.19 -12.36
N THR A 534 18.54 29.44 -13.15
CA THR A 534 18.00 30.79 -13.37
C THR A 534 16.64 30.94 -12.69
N GLY A 535 16.48 31.94 -11.81
CA GLY A 535 15.20 32.18 -11.12
C GLY A 535 15.24 31.75 -9.65
N GLN A 536 14.15 31.15 -9.18
CA GLN A 536 14.00 30.63 -7.82
C GLN A 536 14.19 29.12 -7.81
N SER A 537 14.55 28.58 -6.65
CA SER A 537 14.68 27.14 -6.44
C SER A 537 14.17 26.76 -5.06
N LEU A 538 13.91 25.47 -4.86
CA LEU A 538 13.67 24.89 -3.54
C LEU A 538 15.02 24.56 -2.91
N TYR A 539 15.32 25.10 -1.73
CA TYR A 539 16.62 24.86 -1.08
C TYR A 539 16.53 24.84 0.44
N ILE A 540 17.53 24.21 1.06
CA ILE A 540 17.67 24.18 2.52
C ILE A 540 18.26 25.48 3.06
N THR A 541 17.66 25.98 4.14
CA THR A 541 18.13 27.14 4.89
C THR A 541 17.86 26.99 6.39
N ASN A 542 18.58 27.75 7.22
CA ASN A 542 18.26 27.95 8.63
C ASN A 542 17.33 29.16 8.90
N ASN A 543 16.71 29.71 7.84
CA ASN A 543 15.82 30.88 7.87
C ASN A 543 16.43 32.17 8.46
N GLN A 544 17.76 32.27 8.59
CA GLN A 544 18.44 33.51 8.95
C GLN A 544 18.57 34.40 7.71
N ILE A 545 17.88 35.54 7.72
CA ILE A 545 17.65 36.47 6.58
C ILE A 545 18.97 36.97 5.93
N THR A 546 20.12 36.85 6.61
CA THR A 546 21.41 37.40 6.19
C THR A 546 22.33 36.42 5.43
N LYS A 547 21.96 35.13 5.29
CA LYS A 547 22.80 34.12 4.62
C LYS A 547 21.97 33.11 3.81
N GLN A 548 21.68 33.45 2.55
CA GLN A 548 21.09 32.52 1.59
C GLN A 548 22.01 31.30 1.33
N LEU A 549 21.43 30.12 1.06
CA LEU A 549 22.16 28.84 0.84
C LEU A 549 23.09 28.43 1.98
N ASN A 550 22.64 28.59 3.23
CA ASN A 550 23.34 28.10 4.41
C ASN A 550 22.38 27.32 5.30
N TYR A 551 22.83 26.16 5.76
CA TYR A 551 22.17 25.43 6.83
C TYR A 551 22.97 25.61 8.13
N LEU A 552 22.32 25.38 9.27
CA LEU A 552 22.95 25.34 10.57
C LEU A 552 23.58 23.97 10.76
N ASN A 553 24.89 23.87 10.57
CA ASN A 553 25.67 22.64 10.73
C ASN A 553 25.98 22.29 12.20
N SER A 554 25.67 23.18 13.15
CA SER A 554 25.74 22.91 14.58
C SER A 554 24.44 22.31 15.15
N ALA A 555 23.46 22.01 14.29
CA ALA A 555 22.20 21.40 14.68
C ALA A 555 21.80 20.33 13.66
N ALA A 556 21.50 19.13 14.14
CA ALA A 556 21.04 18.03 13.30
C ALA A 556 19.73 18.40 12.59
N SER A 557 19.54 17.88 11.39
CA SER A 557 18.29 18.04 10.64
C SER A 557 17.90 16.80 9.89
N ASP A 558 16.60 16.71 9.65
CA ASP A 558 15.97 15.74 8.79
C ASP A 558 14.76 16.40 8.12
N ALA A 559 15.05 17.41 7.30
CA ALA A 559 14.06 18.27 6.65
C ALA A 559 13.60 17.68 5.32
N VAL A 560 12.38 17.98 4.90
CA VAL A 560 11.81 17.52 3.62
C VAL A 560 11.07 18.61 2.87
N GLY A 561 11.26 18.64 1.56
CA GLY A 561 10.40 19.32 0.59
C GLY A 561 9.52 18.30 -0.11
N ILE A 562 8.21 18.52 -0.11
CA ILE A 562 7.19 17.56 -0.50
C ILE A 562 6.48 18.11 -1.74
N THR A 563 6.42 17.31 -2.81
CA THR A 563 5.64 17.65 -4.00
C THR A 563 4.14 17.71 -3.68
N PRO A 564 3.29 18.28 -4.56
CA PRO A 564 1.88 17.95 -4.57
C PRO A 564 1.68 16.44 -4.76
N LYS A 565 0.48 15.92 -4.45
CA LYS A 565 0.16 14.53 -4.74
C LYS A 565 0.11 14.33 -6.25
N ILE A 566 0.98 13.48 -6.77
CA ILE A 566 1.09 13.15 -8.19
C ILE A 566 0.22 11.92 -8.43
N SER A 567 -0.62 11.96 -9.46
CA SER A 567 -1.39 10.79 -9.90
C SER A 567 -0.84 10.25 -11.22
N THR A 568 -0.54 8.96 -11.25
CA THR A 568 -0.17 8.17 -12.43
C THR A 568 -1.29 7.24 -12.85
N ALA A 569 -2.51 7.47 -12.37
CA ALA A 569 -3.72 6.76 -12.77
C ALA A 569 -3.91 6.80 -14.31
N GLY A 570 -3.85 5.65 -14.98
CA GLY A 570 -3.90 5.52 -16.44
C GLY A 570 -2.57 5.74 -17.15
N TYR A 571 -1.45 5.76 -16.42
CA TYR A 571 -0.12 6.01 -16.95
C TYR A 571 0.91 4.98 -16.49
N ILE A 572 1.79 4.62 -17.42
CA ILE A 572 2.92 3.70 -17.24
C ILE A 572 4.25 4.43 -17.32
N ASN A 573 5.30 3.77 -16.84
CA ASN A 573 6.69 4.25 -16.90
C ASN A 573 6.88 5.68 -16.37
N PRO A 574 6.47 5.98 -15.12
CA PRO A 574 6.71 7.28 -14.52
C PRO A 574 8.22 7.52 -14.36
N VAL A 575 8.67 8.72 -14.71
CA VAL A 575 10.07 9.15 -14.68
C VAL A 575 10.16 10.51 -14.00
N LEU A 576 11.04 10.61 -13.01
CA LEU A 576 11.42 11.86 -12.36
C LEU A 576 12.71 12.41 -13.02
N SER A 577 12.77 13.72 -13.21
CA SER A 577 14.00 14.46 -13.48
C SER A 577 13.96 15.81 -12.77
N PHE A 578 15.12 16.31 -12.35
CA PHE A 578 15.26 17.64 -11.76
C PHE A 578 16.70 18.13 -11.90
N THR A 579 16.91 19.44 -11.74
CA THR A 579 18.21 20.07 -11.63
C THR A 579 18.56 20.23 -10.15
N TYR A 580 19.80 19.94 -9.74
CA TYR A 580 20.21 20.03 -8.34
C TYR A 580 21.65 20.50 -8.14
N LEU A 581 21.90 20.99 -6.92
CA LEU A 581 23.22 21.16 -6.32
C LEU A 581 23.18 20.59 -4.90
N CYS A 582 24.26 19.94 -4.48
CA CYS A 582 24.37 19.40 -3.14
C CYS A 582 25.83 19.08 -2.84
N ASN A 583 26.53 19.94 -2.09
CA ASN A 583 27.92 19.68 -1.73
C ASN A 583 28.02 18.76 -0.50
N GLY A 584 27.27 19.06 0.56
CA GLY A 584 27.15 18.19 1.72
C GLY A 584 28.43 18.01 2.54
N GLU A 585 28.53 16.93 3.29
CA GLU A 585 29.70 16.57 4.09
C GLU A 585 29.94 15.06 4.01
N THR A 586 31.21 14.66 3.94
CA THR A 586 31.62 13.26 4.07
C THR A 586 32.54 13.05 5.26
N ASN A 587 32.38 11.92 5.93
CA ASN A 587 33.32 11.42 6.92
C ASN A 587 33.77 10.03 6.48
N ALA A 588 35.08 9.87 6.23
CA ALA A 588 35.67 8.61 5.73
C ALA A 588 34.91 8.02 4.53
N SER A 589 34.53 8.87 3.57
CA SER A 589 33.76 8.53 2.36
C SER A 589 32.29 8.14 2.61
N VAL A 590 31.79 8.22 3.85
CA VAL A 590 30.38 8.07 4.18
C VAL A 590 29.71 9.44 4.16
N PRO A 591 28.62 9.64 3.39
CA PRO A 591 27.81 10.85 3.46
C PRO A 591 27.27 11.07 4.87
N VAL A 592 27.49 12.26 5.42
CA VAL A 592 26.98 12.67 6.73
C VAL A 592 25.94 13.78 6.58
N ASP A 593 26.25 14.75 5.73
CA ASP A 593 25.29 15.77 5.29
C ASP A 593 25.00 15.58 3.81
N TYR A 594 23.76 15.22 3.46
CA TYR A 594 23.40 14.84 2.10
C TYR A 594 21.92 15.00 1.78
N GLY A 595 21.63 15.16 0.49
CA GLY A 595 20.28 15.09 -0.06
C GLY A 595 19.86 13.65 -0.33
N GLN A 596 18.58 13.33 -0.22
CA GLN A 596 18.05 11.99 -0.50
C GLN A 596 16.65 12.03 -1.09
N LEU A 597 16.29 11.04 -1.92
CA LEU A 597 14.93 10.87 -2.43
C LEU A 597 14.15 9.78 -1.70
N ILE A 598 12.92 10.10 -1.33
CA ILE A 598 11.93 9.15 -0.81
C ILE A 598 10.57 9.42 -1.45
N TYR A 599 9.65 8.46 -1.34
CA TYR A 599 8.26 8.61 -1.75
C TYR A 599 7.30 8.10 -0.68
N SER A 600 6.05 8.55 -0.74
CA SER A 600 4.99 8.14 0.19
C SER A 600 3.62 8.17 -0.49
N TYR A 601 2.71 7.28 -0.09
CA TYR A 601 1.32 7.28 -0.59
C TYR A 601 0.39 8.13 0.29
N ASP A 602 0.75 8.30 1.57
CA ASP A 602 -0.12 8.77 2.66
C ASP A 602 0.53 9.82 3.58
N LEU A 603 1.82 10.11 3.39
CA LEU A 603 2.66 10.92 4.29
C LEU A 603 2.77 10.36 5.72
N ILE A 604 2.54 9.07 5.89
CA ILE A 604 2.71 8.32 7.14
C ILE A 604 3.77 7.24 6.96
N SER A 605 3.75 6.55 5.82
CA SER A 605 4.70 5.51 5.44
C SER A 605 5.63 6.02 4.35
N PHE A 606 6.95 5.83 4.53
CA PHE A 606 7.97 6.36 3.62
C PHE A 606 8.86 5.26 3.07
N ASN A 607 9.15 5.35 1.77
CA ASN A 607 9.96 4.39 1.05
C ASN A 607 11.11 5.10 0.34
N TYR A 608 12.29 4.50 0.33
CA TYR A 608 13.44 5.05 -0.40
C TYR A 608 13.26 4.86 -1.90
N LEU A 609 13.60 5.89 -2.69
CA LEU A 609 13.85 5.68 -4.11
C LEU A 609 15.27 5.10 -4.27
N THR A 610 15.37 4.03 -5.05
CA THR A 610 16.62 3.33 -5.30
C THR A 610 16.88 3.15 -6.79
N ASP A 611 18.15 3.06 -7.17
CA ASP A 611 18.54 2.64 -8.51
C ASP A 611 18.22 1.16 -8.78
N ALA A 612 18.50 0.70 -10.00
CA ALA A 612 18.26 -0.68 -10.42
C ALA A 612 19.05 -1.74 -9.62
N THR A 613 20.07 -1.32 -8.87
CA THR A 613 20.89 -2.19 -7.99
C THR A 613 20.49 -2.09 -6.52
N GLY A 614 19.47 -1.29 -6.19
CA GLY A 614 18.98 -1.10 -4.82
C GLY A 614 19.72 -0.03 -4.02
N ASN A 615 20.64 0.73 -4.63
CA ASN A 615 21.30 1.84 -3.92
C ASN A 615 20.35 3.02 -3.84
N LYS A 616 20.32 3.68 -2.68
CA LYS A 616 19.51 4.88 -2.45
C LYS A 616 20.07 6.06 -3.25
N TYR A 617 19.19 6.89 -3.81
CA TYR A 617 19.59 8.15 -4.41
C TYR A 617 20.00 9.15 -3.32
N ASN A 618 21.31 9.19 -3.04
CA ASN A 618 21.93 10.17 -2.15
C ASN A 618 22.73 11.18 -2.99
N TYR A 619 22.61 12.47 -2.66
CA TYR A 619 23.26 13.58 -3.35
C TYR A 619 24.26 14.25 -2.42
N GLN A 620 25.51 14.35 -2.88
CA GLN A 620 26.61 15.07 -2.23
C GLN A 620 27.71 15.39 -3.27
N GLY A 621 28.65 16.26 -2.93
CA GLY A 621 29.84 16.58 -3.73
C GLY A 621 29.57 17.32 -5.05
N VAL A 622 28.35 17.81 -5.27
CA VAL A 622 27.93 18.50 -6.50
C VAL A 622 27.81 19.99 -6.23
N THR A 623 28.76 20.75 -6.77
CA THR A 623 28.89 22.21 -6.57
C THR A 623 28.45 23.06 -7.77
N ALA A 624 28.06 22.42 -8.88
CA ALA A 624 27.53 23.06 -10.08
C ALA A 624 26.19 22.47 -10.46
N ALA A 625 25.32 23.27 -11.07
CA ALA A 625 23.99 22.83 -11.49
C ALA A 625 24.07 21.58 -12.36
N THR A 626 23.47 20.49 -11.86
CA THR A 626 23.55 19.17 -12.50
C THR A 626 22.14 18.63 -12.68
N ASN A 627 21.83 18.12 -13.87
CA ASN A 627 20.59 17.39 -14.09
C ASN A 627 20.72 15.98 -13.50
N SER A 628 19.69 15.52 -12.78
CA SER A 628 19.63 14.18 -12.21
C SER A 628 19.68 13.06 -13.27
N GLY A 629 19.44 13.39 -14.53
CA GLY A 629 19.05 12.44 -15.56
C GLY A 629 17.63 11.91 -15.31
N ASN A 630 17.26 10.90 -16.08
CA ASN A 630 15.98 10.21 -15.94
C ASN A 630 16.05 9.18 -14.81
N ILE A 631 15.32 9.43 -13.73
CA ILE A 631 15.12 8.48 -12.65
C ILE A 631 13.83 7.73 -12.92
N VAL A 632 13.95 6.46 -13.31
CA VAL A 632 12.79 5.58 -13.50
C VAL A 632 12.17 5.28 -12.13
N LEU A 633 10.92 5.69 -11.95
CA LEU A 633 10.23 5.46 -10.69
C LEU A 633 9.75 3.99 -10.59
N PRO A 634 9.66 3.42 -9.37
CA PRO A 634 9.24 2.03 -9.17
C PRO A 634 7.93 1.68 -9.88
N LYS A 635 7.82 0.45 -10.40
CA LYS A 635 6.59 -0.03 -11.06
C LYS A 635 5.36 0.03 -10.14
N ALA A 636 5.54 -0.09 -8.83
CA ALA A 636 4.49 0.07 -7.82
C ALA A 636 3.90 1.49 -7.74
N LEU A 637 4.50 2.46 -8.43
CA LEU A 637 3.98 3.82 -8.59
C LEU A 637 3.22 4.03 -9.90
N GLN A 638 3.01 3.00 -10.72
CA GLN A 638 2.11 3.05 -11.89
C GLN A 638 0.66 2.86 -11.45
N ASP A 639 -0.29 3.56 -12.06
CA ASP A 639 -1.71 3.53 -11.69
C ASP A 639 -1.98 3.80 -10.21
N THR A 640 -1.21 4.72 -9.62
CA THR A 640 -1.37 5.09 -8.20
C THR A 640 -1.34 6.61 -8.01
N SER A 641 -1.42 7.06 -6.77
CA SER A 641 -1.12 8.45 -6.41
C SER A 641 -0.15 8.51 -5.25
N PHE A 642 0.89 9.33 -5.35
CA PHE A 642 1.99 9.40 -4.40
C PHE A 642 2.59 10.80 -4.29
N TYR A 643 3.41 11.01 -3.27
CA TYR A 643 4.24 12.17 -3.06
C TYR A 643 5.70 11.78 -3.30
N ILE A 644 6.48 12.66 -3.92
CA ILE A 644 7.94 12.59 -3.92
C ILE A 644 8.42 13.58 -2.86
N LEU A 645 9.39 13.17 -2.05
CA LEU A 645 10.00 14.03 -1.05
C LEU A 645 11.50 14.13 -1.30
N PHE A 646 11.98 15.37 -1.36
CA PHE A 646 13.38 15.71 -1.32
C PHE A 646 13.78 15.88 0.13
N ARG A 647 14.64 15.01 0.64
CA ARG A 647 15.05 14.95 2.04
C ARG A 647 16.45 15.50 2.20
N TRP A 648 16.68 16.26 3.27
CA TRP A 648 18.00 16.74 3.67
C TRP A 648 18.31 16.24 5.07
N ILE A 649 19.43 15.53 5.19
CA ILE A 649 19.92 14.99 6.45
C ILE A 649 21.24 15.70 6.74
N ASN A 650 21.39 16.23 7.95
CA ASN A 650 22.68 16.71 8.42
C ASN A 650 22.88 16.40 9.91
N ASP A 651 24.14 16.26 10.32
CA ASP A 651 24.51 16.05 11.73
C ASP A 651 24.72 17.38 12.49
N ASN A 652 25.27 17.36 13.71
CA ASN A 652 25.50 18.56 14.53
C ASN A 652 26.98 18.83 14.83
N ASN A 653 27.90 18.42 13.96
CA ASN A 653 29.34 18.46 14.24
C ASN A 653 30.00 19.86 14.02
N SER A 654 29.24 20.87 13.55
CA SER A 654 29.70 22.23 13.20
C SER A 654 30.68 22.31 12.01
N ILE A 655 30.87 21.21 11.29
CA ILE A 655 31.53 21.08 10.00
C ILE A 655 30.42 20.99 8.96
N GLY A 656 30.59 21.61 7.80
CA GLY A 656 29.56 21.61 6.77
C GLY A 656 29.96 22.43 5.56
N THR A 657 29.54 22.02 4.37
CA THR A 657 29.89 22.70 3.13
C THR A 657 28.66 23.09 2.32
N ASN A 658 28.75 24.26 1.69
CA ASN A 658 27.70 24.80 0.82
C ASN A 658 28.03 24.53 -0.66
N PRO A 659 27.02 24.58 -1.56
CA PRO A 659 25.60 24.75 -1.26
C PRO A 659 25.00 23.51 -0.57
N PRO A 660 24.01 23.68 0.32
CA PRO A 660 23.20 22.57 0.81
C PRO A 660 22.30 22.06 -0.33
N PHE A 661 21.41 21.10 -0.06
CA PHE A 661 20.57 20.56 -1.11
C PHE A 661 19.62 21.62 -1.69
N LEU A 662 19.78 21.87 -2.99
CA LEU A 662 19.00 22.78 -3.81
C LEU A 662 18.43 22.00 -5.00
N ILE A 663 17.16 22.22 -5.30
CA ILE A 663 16.39 21.54 -6.34
C ILE A 663 15.64 22.57 -7.21
N ASP A 664 15.65 22.36 -8.53
CA ASP A 664 14.87 23.12 -9.51
C ASP A 664 14.45 22.22 -10.70
N ASP A 665 13.64 22.74 -11.62
CA ASP A 665 13.17 22.06 -12.84
C ASP A 665 12.59 20.65 -12.57
N VAL A 666 11.82 20.51 -11.49
CA VAL A 666 11.24 19.23 -11.09
C VAL A 666 10.17 18.83 -12.08
N LYS A 667 10.41 17.73 -12.78
CA LYS A 667 9.50 17.17 -13.76
C LYS A 667 9.23 15.71 -13.44
N VAL A 668 7.96 15.37 -13.34
CA VAL A 668 7.51 13.98 -13.39
C VAL A 668 6.74 13.78 -14.67
N THR A 669 7.17 12.81 -15.46
CA THR A 669 6.52 12.44 -16.71
C THR A 669 6.07 11.00 -16.65
N ALA A 670 5.06 10.64 -17.43
CA ALA A 670 4.65 9.26 -17.63
C ALA A 670 4.05 9.10 -19.02
N THR A 671 3.96 7.85 -19.49
CA THR A 671 3.38 7.55 -20.80
C THR A 671 1.96 7.02 -20.58
N PRO A 672 0.93 7.54 -21.27
CA PRO A 672 -0.39 6.93 -21.21
C PRO A 672 -0.33 5.47 -21.66
N TYR A 673 -1.38 4.69 -21.38
CA TYR A 673 -1.45 3.35 -21.93
C TYR A 673 -1.42 3.38 -23.47
N PRO A 674 -0.65 2.49 -24.13
CA PRO A 674 -0.55 2.55 -25.57
C PRO A 674 -1.81 2.04 -26.26
N ILE A 675 -2.00 2.44 -27.50
CA ILE A 675 -3.05 1.89 -28.37
C ILE A 675 -2.59 0.54 -28.88
N GLU A 676 -3.51 -0.41 -28.94
CA GLU A 676 -3.22 -1.72 -29.48
C GLU A 676 -3.09 -1.66 -31.00
N THR A 677 -1.94 -2.07 -31.52
CA THR A 677 -1.61 -2.02 -32.95
C THR A 677 -1.39 -3.41 -33.53
N THR A 678 -1.50 -4.45 -32.70
CA THR A 678 -1.30 -5.85 -33.09
C THR A 678 -2.60 -6.64 -33.00
N VAL A 679 -2.62 -7.83 -33.62
CA VAL A 679 -3.75 -8.75 -33.50
C VAL A 679 -3.83 -9.24 -32.05
N SER A 680 -4.95 -8.98 -31.39
CA SER A 680 -5.13 -9.25 -29.96
C SER A 680 -6.60 -9.29 -29.57
N SER A 681 -6.87 -9.73 -28.34
CA SER A 681 -8.18 -9.66 -27.70
C SER A 681 -8.08 -8.91 -26.37
N SER A 682 -9.16 -8.26 -25.97
CA SER A 682 -9.41 -7.91 -24.59
C SER A 682 -9.77 -9.15 -23.77
N TYR A 683 -9.76 -9.00 -22.45
CA TYR A 683 -10.58 -9.86 -21.60
C TYR A 683 -12.07 -9.60 -21.87
N SER A 684 -12.91 -10.52 -21.40
CA SER A 684 -14.35 -10.36 -21.44
C SER A 684 -14.86 -9.53 -20.27
N TYR A 685 -15.78 -8.61 -20.53
CA TYR A 685 -16.38 -7.73 -19.53
C TYR A 685 -17.86 -7.55 -19.75
N ASP A 686 -18.58 -7.24 -18.67
CA ASP A 686 -19.96 -6.77 -18.75
C ASP A 686 -19.99 -5.29 -19.15
N VAL A 687 -21.00 -4.92 -19.94
CA VAL A 687 -21.29 -3.52 -20.30
C VAL A 687 -22.71 -3.21 -19.86
N ARG A 688 -22.85 -2.34 -18.87
CA ARG A 688 -24.13 -2.03 -18.26
C ARG A 688 -24.85 -0.87 -18.96
N SER A 689 -26.17 -0.96 -19.01
CA SER A 689 -27.03 0.15 -19.38
C SER A 689 -26.91 1.29 -18.38
N GLY A 690 -26.71 2.51 -18.89
CA GLY A 690 -26.49 3.69 -18.06
C GLY A 690 -25.13 3.76 -17.37
N SER A 691 -24.18 2.88 -17.69
CA SER A 691 -22.77 3.14 -17.38
C SER A 691 -22.25 4.34 -18.18
N ALA A 692 -21.37 5.14 -17.57
CA ALA A 692 -20.78 6.31 -18.20
C ALA A 692 -19.86 5.92 -19.36
N ALA A 693 -19.08 4.85 -19.20
CA ALA A 693 -18.18 4.30 -20.21
C ALA A 693 -17.58 2.96 -19.78
N SER A 694 -17.33 2.09 -20.75
CA SER A 694 -16.57 0.85 -20.61
C SER A 694 -15.37 0.84 -21.55
N ASN A 695 -14.23 0.43 -21.02
CA ASN A 695 -12.93 0.61 -21.60
C ASN A 695 -12.24 -0.74 -21.85
N PHE A 696 -12.18 -1.16 -23.11
CA PHE A 696 -11.65 -2.47 -23.45
C PHE A 696 -10.17 -2.39 -23.79
N LYS A 697 -9.36 -2.94 -22.89
CA LYS A 697 -7.91 -3.08 -23.01
C LYS A 697 -7.56 -4.49 -23.49
N SER A 698 -6.56 -4.62 -24.35
CA SER A 698 -5.98 -5.92 -24.72
C SER A 698 -5.37 -6.61 -23.51
N THR A 699 -5.10 -7.91 -23.60
CA THR A 699 -4.39 -8.63 -22.52
C THR A 699 -2.99 -8.09 -22.22
N ASN A 700 -2.45 -7.23 -23.09
CA ASN A 700 -1.19 -6.50 -22.89
C ASN A 700 -1.41 -5.06 -22.36
N ASN A 701 -2.60 -4.79 -21.82
CA ASN A 701 -3.05 -3.51 -21.28
C ASN A 701 -3.00 -2.35 -22.29
N LYS A 702 -3.38 -2.60 -23.55
CA LYS A 702 -3.42 -1.58 -24.61
C LYS A 702 -4.85 -1.26 -25.04
N ALA A 703 -5.18 -0.01 -25.31
CA ALA A 703 -6.54 0.37 -25.73
C ALA A 703 -6.95 -0.29 -27.04
N ILE A 704 -8.14 -0.91 -27.07
CA ILE A 704 -8.77 -1.44 -28.29
C ILE A 704 -9.97 -0.57 -28.66
N VAL A 705 -11.00 -0.55 -27.82
CA VAL A 705 -12.26 0.15 -28.08
C VAL A 705 -12.82 0.69 -26.76
N PHE A 706 -13.54 1.80 -26.88
CA PHE A 706 -14.24 2.41 -25.77
C PHE A 706 -15.72 2.48 -26.10
N ILE A 707 -16.58 2.00 -25.20
CA ILE A 707 -18.03 1.87 -25.39
C ILE A 707 -18.74 2.73 -24.36
N LYS A 708 -19.80 3.44 -24.73
CA LYS A 708 -20.67 4.14 -23.77
C LYS A 708 -22.13 4.12 -24.19
N ASN A 709 -23.01 4.48 -23.25
CA ASN A 709 -24.44 4.62 -23.50
C ASN A 709 -25.08 3.36 -24.10
N ALA A 710 -24.70 2.17 -23.62
CA ALA A 710 -25.41 0.94 -23.97
C ALA A 710 -26.87 1.05 -23.53
N SER A 711 -27.84 0.70 -24.40
CA SER A 711 -29.26 0.77 -24.02
C SER A 711 -29.72 -0.40 -23.16
N THR A 712 -28.99 -1.52 -23.19
CA THR A 712 -29.27 -2.73 -22.40
C THR A 712 -27.99 -3.24 -21.74
N ASN A 713 -28.13 -4.01 -20.65
CA ASN A 713 -27.00 -4.72 -20.07
C ASN A 713 -26.54 -5.81 -21.03
N LEU A 714 -25.24 -5.89 -21.26
CA LEU A 714 -24.59 -6.85 -22.11
C LEU A 714 -23.58 -7.60 -21.24
N THR A 715 -23.54 -8.91 -21.38
CA THR A 715 -22.61 -9.74 -20.62
C THR A 715 -21.53 -10.30 -21.52
N ASP A 716 -20.34 -10.51 -20.97
CA ASP A 716 -19.25 -11.23 -21.66
C ASP A 716 -18.94 -10.64 -23.04
N VAL A 717 -18.78 -9.30 -23.08
CA VAL A 717 -18.37 -8.55 -24.26
C VAL A 717 -16.86 -8.65 -24.41
N THR A 718 -16.41 -8.95 -25.63
CA THR A 718 -15.00 -8.94 -26.00
C THR A 718 -14.76 -7.92 -27.11
N ALA A 719 -13.61 -7.27 -27.08
CA ALA A 719 -13.11 -6.43 -28.15
C ALA A 719 -11.79 -6.99 -28.68
N GLN A 720 -11.66 -7.09 -29.99
CA GLN A 720 -10.52 -7.70 -30.63
C GLN A 720 -10.03 -6.84 -31.80
N ILE A 721 -8.73 -6.92 -32.06
CA ILE A 721 -8.15 -6.54 -33.34
C ILE A 721 -7.89 -7.84 -34.09
N THR A 722 -8.66 -8.10 -35.14
CA THR A 722 -8.61 -9.36 -35.89
C THR A 722 -7.66 -9.29 -37.09
N GLN A 723 -7.38 -8.07 -37.55
CA GLN A 723 -6.34 -7.76 -38.53
C GLN A 723 -5.64 -6.48 -38.10
N ALA A 724 -4.34 -6.41 -38.29
CA ALA A 724 -3.49 -5.26 -37.96
C ALA A 724 -2.68 -4.82 -39.18
N GLY A 725 -2.19 -3.58 -39.17
CA GLY A 725 -1.31 -3.06 -40.23
C GLY A 725 -1.50 -1.57 -40.50
N ASN A 726 -0.52 -0.97 -41.17
CA ASN A 726 -0.41 0.48 -41.40
C ASN A 726 -0.74 0.89 -42.85
N GLY A 727 -1.10 -0.10 -43.68
CA GLY A 727 -1.43 0.09 -45.08
C GLY A 727 -2.93 0.22 -45.34
N THR A 728 -3.27 0.22 -46.63
CA THR A 728 -4.64 0.13 -47.10
C THR A 728 -4.94 -1.27 -47.65
N ALA A 729 -6.23 -1.60 -47.72
CA ALA A 729 -6.71 -2.77 -48.43
C ALA A 729 -7.97 -2.40 -49.24
N VAL A 730 -8.24 -3.13 -50.31
CA VAL A 730 -9.44 -2.92 -51.13
C VAL A 730 -10.62 -3.66 -50.50
N LEU A 731 -11.76 -2.98 -50.46
CA LEU A 731 -13.04 -3.51 -50.02
C LEU A 731 -14.08 -3.34 -51.15
N THR A 732 -14.77 -4.42 -51.52
CA THR A 732 -15.77 -4.38 -52.58
C THR A 732 -17.18 -4.34 -52.01
N THR A 733 -17.99 -3.38 -52.47
CA THR A 733 -19.43 -3.31 -52.18
C THR A 733 -20.23 -3.32 -53.48
N THR A 734 -21.55 -3.50 -53.40
CA THR A 734 -22.45 -3.31 -54.56
C THR A 734 -22.41 -1.89 -55.13
N GLY A 735 -21.95 -0.90 -54.36
CA GLY A 735 -21.79 0.50 -54.78
C GLY A 735 -20.41 0.85 -55.35
N GLY A 736 -19.45 -0.10 -55.37
CA GLY A 736 -18.10 0.12 -55.86
C GLY A 736 -17.02 -0.34 -54.88
N ALA A 737 -15.76 -0.13 -55.27
CA ALA A 737 -14.58 -0.44 -54.46
C ALA A 737 -14.16 0.78 -53.61
N TYR A 738 -13.85 0.51 -52.35
CA TYR A 738 -13.36 1.48 -51.37
C TYR A 738 -11.98 1.05 -50.87
N LEU A 739 -11.11 2.01 -50.56
CA LEU A 739 -9.94 1.70 -49.73
C LEU A 739 -10.38 1.66 -48.28
N ARG A 740 -9.83 0.72 -47.54
CA ARG A 740 -10.04 0.54 -46.10
C ARG A 740 -8.72 0.48 -45.35
N THR A 741 -8.73 0.78 -44.06
CA THR A 741 -7.58 0.51 -43.17
C THR A 741 -7.33 -0.98 -43.05
N GLN A 742 -6.07 -1.41 -42.93
CA GLN A 742 -5.75 -2.82 -42.66
C GLN A 742 -6.22 -3.30 -41.28
N LYS A 743 -6.18 -2.41 -40.27
CA LYS A 743 -6.71 -2.66 -38.94
C LYS A 743 -8.21 -2.91 -38.96
N VAL A 744 -8.67 -3.99 -38.33
CA VAL A 744 -10.07 -4.39 -38.20
C VAL A 744 -10.39 -4.67 -36.74
N PHE A 745 -11.46 -4.05 -36.24
CA PHE A 745 -11.98 -4.30 -34.90
C PHE A 745 -13.14 -5.29 -34.97
N GLN A 746 -13.22 -6.17 -34.00
CA GLN A 746 -14.38 -7.03 -33.74
C GLN A 746 -14.83 -6.76 -32.32
N VAL A 747 -16.11 -6.41 -32.12
CA VAL A 747 -16.68 -6.25 -30.78
C VAL A 747 -17.91 -7.15 -30.72
N SER A 748 -17.90 -8.13 -29.81
CA SER A 748 -18.99 -9.11 -29.71
C SER A 748 -19.24 -9.55 -28.26
N PRO A 749 -20.51 -9.53 -27.79
CA PRO A 749 -20.94 -10.30 -26.63
C PRO A 749 -20.96 -11.81 -26.96
N SER A 750 -20.82 -12.65 -25.93
CA SER A 750 -20.97 -14.11 -26.11
C SER A 750 -22.37 -14.53 -26.56
N ILE A 751 -23.40 -13.74 -26.21
CA ILE A 751 -24.76 -13.90 -26.70
C ILE A 751 -25.06 -12.77 -27.69
N ALA A 752 -25.24 -13.12 -28.97
CA ALA A 752 -25.48 -12.16 -30.03
C ALA A 752 -26.66 -11.22 -29.72
N ASN A 753 -26.39 -9.92 -29.62
CA ASN A 753 -27.39 -8.89 -29.39
C ASN A 753 -27.50 -7.98 -30.63
N LYS A 754 -28.70 -7.94 -31.22
CA LYS A 754 -29.00 -7.18 -32.45
C LYS A 754 -29.76 -5.87 -32.21
N VAL A 755 -30.13 -5.58 -30.96
CA VAL A 755 -31.05 -4.49 -30.61
C VAL A 755 -30.40 -3.44 -29.71
N SER A 756 -29.38 -3.80 -28.94
CA SER A 756 -28.68 -2.86 -28.08
C SER A 756 -28.02 -1.78 -28.92
N THR A 757 -28.25 -0.53 -28.53
CA THR A 757 -27.61 0.64 -29.12
C THR A 757 -26.48 1.08 -28.21
N TYR A 758 -25.38 1.56 -28.77
CA TYR A 758 -24.25 2.07 -28.00
C TYR A 758 -23.43 3.05 -28.86
N GLN A 759 -22.63 3.89 -28.21
CA GLN A 759 -21.58 4.65 -28.86
C GLN A 759 -20.26 3.91 -28.68
N ALA A 760 -19.48 3.77 -29.76
CA ALA A 760 -18.13 3.21 -29.66
C ALA A 760 -17.09 4.13 -30.33
N SER A 761 -15.91 4.16 -29.73
CA SER A 761 -14.74 4.92 -30.15
C SER A 761 -13.61 3.95 -30.48
N PHE A 762 -13.09 4.06 -31.71
CA PHE A 762 -12.01 3.21 -32.21
C PHE A 762 -10.70 4.00 -32.29
N TYR A 763 -9.63 3.43 -31.73
CA TYR A 763 -8.34 4.10 -31.58
C TYR A 763 -7.34 3.68 -32.65
N PHE A 764 -6.69 4.68 -33.24
CA PHE A 764 -5.60 4.50 -34.20
C PHE A 764 -4.42 5.38 -33.80
N THR A 765 -3.21 4.86 -33.94
CA THR A 765 -2.00 5.65 -33.87
C THR A 765 -1.83 6.48 -35.14
N GLU A 766 -1.05 7.56 -35.08
CA GLU A 766 -0.71 8.33 -36.29
C GLU A 766 0.02 7.47 -37.34
N THR A 767 0.86 6.53 -36.89
CA THR A 767 1.60 5.63 -37.77
C THR A 767 0.67 4.70 -38.55
N GLU A 768 -0.38 4.17 -37.93
CA GLU A 768 -1.38 3.34 -38.62
C GLU A 768 -2.14 4.09 -39.71
N LEU A 769 -2.22 5.42 -39.61
CA LEU A 769 -2.96 6.28 -40.53
C LEU A 769 -2.07 7.11 -41.46
N ALA A 770 -0.75 6.96 -41.39
CA ALA A 770 0.21 7.78 -42.14
C ALA A 770 -0.05 7.76 -43.66
N THR A 771 -0.37 6.58 -44.22
CA THR A 771 -0.68 6.38 -45.65
C THR A 771 -1.85 7.23 -46.15
N TRP A 772 -2.74 7.66 -45.26
CA TRP A 772 -3.92 8.45 -45.60
C TRP A 772 -3.66 9.97 -45.64
N GLY A 773 -2.51 10.44 -45.11
CA GLY A 773 -2.19 11.87 -45.06
C GLY A 773 -3.31 12.70 -44.43
N ALA A 774 -3.64 13.85 -45.03
CA ALA A 774 -4.74 14.71 -44.56
C ALA A 774 -6.12 14.06 -44.63
N ASN A 775 -6.31 13.02 -45.48
CA ASN A 775 -7.60 12.34 -45.62
C ASN A 775 -7.95 11.47 -44.42
N LYS A 776 -7.01 11.21 -43.49
CA LYS A 776 -7.30 10.46 -42.26
C LYS A 776 -8.48 11.08 -41.50
N LEU A 777 -8.62 12.40 -41.49
CA LEU A 777 -9.69 13.11 -40.77
C LEU A 777 -11.07 13.02 -41.44
N THR A 778 -11.17 12.51 -42.68
CA THR A 778 -12.42 12.41 -43.44
C THR A 778 -12.90 10.96 -43.64
N LEU A 779 -12.20 9.99 -43.07
CA LEU A 779 -12.57 8.58 -43.13
C LEU A 779 -13.90 8.32 -42.42
N LYS A 780 -14.63 7.32 -42.93
CA LYS A 780 -15.90 6.85 -42.36
C LYS A 780 -15.74 5.49 -41.70
N ILE A 781 -16.57 5.19 -40.71
CA ILE A 781 -16.63 3.85 -40.12
C ILE A 781 -17.55 3.00 -40.98
N LEU A 782 -17.08 1.86 -41.44
CA LEU A 782 -17.92 0.81 -42.00
C LEU A 782 -18.13 -0.28 -40.95
N LYS A 783 -19.39 -0.46 -40.56
CA LYS A 783 -19.86 -1.57 -39.74
C LYS A 783 -20.26 -2.72 -40.65
N VAL A 784 -19.79 -3.92 -40.38
CA VAL A 784 -20.15 -5.12 -41.15
C VAL A 784 -20.65 -6.19 -40.18
N LYS A 785 -21.73 -6.88 -40.55
CA LYS A 785 -22.35 -7.89 -39.68
C LYS A 785 -21.35 -9.01 -39.30
N ASP A 786 -21.47 -9.50 -38.07
CA ASP A 786 -20.70 -10.65 -37.58
C ASP A 786 -20.82 -11.85 -38.52
N GLY A 787 -19.69 -12.52 -38.74
CA GLY A 787 -19.58 -13.70 -39.63
C GLY A 787 -19.50 -13.39 -41.13
N VAL A 788 -19.63 -12.13 -41.55
CA VAL A 788 -19.47 -11.74 -42.96
C VAL A 788 -18.00 -11.47 -43.26
N SER A 789 -17.44 -12.05 -44.32
CA SER A 789 -16.05 -11.82 -44.70
C SER A 789 -15.85 -10.47 -45.40
N LEU A 790 -14.86 -9.68 -44.99
CA LEU A 790 -14.43 -8.46 -45.69
C LEU A 790 -13.85 -8.73 -47.09
N ALA A 791 -13.53 -9.98 -47.43
CA ALA A 791 -13.10 -10.37 -48.78
C ALA A 791 -14.29 -10.59 -49.74
N SER A 792 -15.53 -10.64 -49.23
CA SER A 792 -16.73 -10.81 -50.04
C SER A 792 -17.33 -9.46 -50.48
N THR A 793 -18.15 -9.48 -51.53
CA THR A 793 -18.90 -8.29 -51.95
C THR A 793 -19.94 -7.92 -50.88
N LEU A 794 -19.75 -6.78 -50.22
CA LEU A 794 -20.68 -6.29 -49.21
C LEU A 794 -21.92 -5.64 -49.84
N THR A 795 -23.05 -5.77 -49.15
CA THR A 795 -24.35 -5.27 -49.57
C THR A 795 -24.92 -4.33 -48.49
N PRO A 796 -25.90 -3.48 -48.82
CA PRO A 796 -26.63 -2.69 -47.81
C PRO A 796 -27.32 -3.55 -46.74
N GLY A 797 -27.56 -4.84 -47.04
CA GLY A 797 -28.15 -5.78 -46.10
C GLY A 797 -27.17 -6.34 -45.06
N ASN A 798 -25.85 -6.21 -45.26
CA ASN A 798 -24.84 -6.77 -44.35
C ASN A 798 -23.73 -5.78 -43.93
N SER A 799 -23.81 -4.54 -44.41
CA SER A 799 -22.88 -3.47 -44.05
C SER A 799 -23.59 -2.13 -43.95
N GLU A 800 -23.07 -1.25 -43.10
CA GLU A 800 -23.60 0.07 -42.83
C GLU A 800 -22.46 1.08 -42.72
N LEU A 801 -22.58 2.21 -43.42
CA LEU A 801 -21.59 3.27 -43.41
C LEU A 801 -22.00 4.37 -42.43
N ILE A 802 -21.10 4.72 -41.53
CA ILE A 802 -21.34 5.63 -40.41
C ILE A 802 -20.36 6.79 -40.51
N THR A 803 -20.87 8.01 -40.40
CA THR A 803 -20.05 9.22 -40.32
C THR A 803 -19.64 9.41 -38.86
N PRO A 804 -18.34 9.29 -38.52
CA PRO A 804 -17.89 9.41 -37.15
C PRO A 804 -17.68 10.87 -36.74
N THR A 805 -17.69 11.11 -35.43
CA THR A 805 -16.96 12.24 -34.84
C THR A 805 -15.49 11.86 -34.76
N VAL A 806 -14.61 12.69 -35.32
CA VAL A 806 -13.16 12.44 -35.34
C VAL A 806 -12.46 13.41 -34.39
N PHE A 807 -11.58 12.87 -33.55
CA PHE A 807 -10.72 13.66 -32.66
C PHE A 807 -9.27 13.24 -32.82
N GLU A 808 -8.38 14.20 -33.06
CA GLU A 808 -6.94 14.00 -33.18
C GLU A 808 -6.24 14.61 -31.96
N ASP A 809 -5.57 13.77 -31.18
CA ASP A 809 -4.75 14.18 -30.05
C ASP A 809 -3.27 14.08 -30.45
N ILE A 810 -2.75 15.19 -30.97
CA ILE A 810 -1.35 15.31 -31.42
C ILE A 810 -0.38 15.15 -30.24
N ALA A 811 -0.75 15.64 -29.05
CA ALA A 811 0.11 15.58 -27.89
C ALA A 811 0.34 14.13 -27.45
N SER A 812 -0.71 13.32 -27.46
CA SER A 812 -0.67 11.91 -27.08
C SER A 812 -0.34 10.97 -28.26
N GLY A 813 -0.46 11.44 -29.51
CA GLY A 813 -0.07 10.70 -30.73
C GLY A 813 -1.14 9.72 -31.26
N TYR A 814 -2.42 10.06 -31.15
CA TYR A 814 -3.51 9.20 -31.62
C TYR A 814 -4.71 9.92 -32.22
N ILE A 815 -5.53 9.17 -32.96
CA ILE A 815 -6.78 9.61 -33.56
C ILE A 815 -7.90 8.64 -33.14
N THR A 816 -9.06 9.20 -32.78
CA THR A 816 -10.26 8.45 -32.41
C THR A 816 -11.38 8.70 -33.40
N TYR A 817 -12.08 7.63 -33.78
CA TYR A 817 -13.30 7.69 -34.59
C TYR A 817 -14.48 7.17 -33.77
N THR A 818 -15.45 8.04 -33.50
CA THR A 818 -16.60 7.73 -32.64
C THR A 818 -17.89 7.67 -33.44
N GLY A 819 -18.64 6.57 -33.32
CA GLY A 819 -19.94 6.40 -33.98
C GLY A 819 -21.01 5.83 -33.04
N ASN A 820 -22.28 5.93 -33.45
CA ASN A 820 -23.40 5.28 -32.76
C ASN A 820 -23.81 4.04 -33.55
N PHE A 821 -24.08 2.94 -32.86
CA PHE A 821 -24.26 1.62 -33.46
C PHE A 821 -25.45 0.89 -32.84
N THR A 822 -26.09 0.04 -33.65
CA THR A 822 -27.08 -0.95 -33.21
C THR A 822 -26.55 -2.36 -33.49
N GLY A 823 -26.47 -3.17 -32.44
CA GLY A 823 -25.95 -4.53 -32.49
C GLY A 823 -24.45 -4.65 -32.77
N PHE A 824 -23.87 -5.76 -32.38
CA PHE A 824 -22.42 -6.01 -32.40
C PHE A 824 -21.93 -6.55 -33.74
N SER A 825 -20.68 -6.22 -34.11
CA SER A 825 -20.18 -6.27 -35.49
C SER A 825 -18.65 -6.17 -35.58
N GLN A 826 -18.13 -6.33 -36.79
CA GLN A 826 -16.78 -5.88 -37.14
C GLN A 826 -16.81 -4.44 -37.67
N PHE A 827 -15.74 -3.69 -37.41
CA PHE A 827 -15.60 -2.28 -37.74
C PHE A 827 -14.27 -1.99 -38.43
N VAL A 828 -14.32 -1.14 -39.45
CA VAL A 828 -13.14 -0.72 -40.21
C VAL A 828 -13.31 0.70 -40.73
N LEU A 829 -12.24 1.43 -40.98
CA LEU A 829 -12.32 2.74 -41.61
C LEU A 829 -12.22 2.62 -43.13
N VAL A 830 -13.01 3.42 -43.84
CA VAL A 830 -13.05 3.44 -45.31
C VAL A 830 -12.98 4.87 -45.87
N SER A 831 -12.48 5.01 -47.09
CA SER A 831 -12.51 6.28 -47.82
C SER A 831 -13.94 6.75 -48.07
N PRO A 832 -14.23 8.07 -48.01
CA PRO A 832 -15.56 8.59 -48.34
C PRO A 832 -15.84 8.57 -49.85
N SER A 833 -14.80 8.55 -50.68
CA SER A 833 -14.87 8.36 -52.12
C SER A 833 -14.63 6.89 -52.50
N THR A 834 -15.30 6.43 -53.54
CA THR A 834 -14.88 5.22 -54.25
C THR A 834 -13.51 5.49 -54.87
N THR A 835 -12.63 4.50 -54.90
CA THR A 835 -11.42 4.64 -55.71
C THR A 835 -11.87 4.87 -57.14
N LEU A 836 -11.47 6.01 -57.72
CA LEU A 836 -11.51 6.11 -59.17
C LEU A 836 -10.73 4.91 -59.71
N PRO A 837 -11.21 4.30 -60.79
CA PRO A 837 -10.70 3.04 -61.29
C PRO A 837 -9.26 3.13 -61.84
N VAL A 838 -8.45 4.12 -61.48
CA VAL A 838 -7.11 4.35 -62.01
C VAL A 838 -6.18 4.99 -60.97
N ALA A 839 -4.94 4.49 -60.83
CA ALA A 839 -3.83 5.11 -60.12
C ALA A 839 -2.77 5.59 -61.10
N LEU A 840 -2.44 6.90 -61.08
CA LEU A 840 -1.44 7.54 -61.94
C LEU A 840 -0.08 7.61 -61.22
N THR A 841 0.99 7.16 -61.86
CA THR A 841 2.36 7.29 -61.33
C THR A 841 3.09 8.53 -61.86
N ASN A 842 2.68 9.04 -63.01
CA ASN A 842 3.28 10.23 -63.61
C ASN A 842 2.26 10.92 -64.52
N PHE A 843 2.28 12.25 -64.58
CA PHE A 843 1.59 13.04 -65.59
C PHE A 843 2.50 14.21 -65.98
N SER A 844 2.81 14.33 -67.26
CA SER A 844 3.70 15.37 -67.77
C SER A 844 3.12 16.03 -69.02
N ALA A 845 3.39 17.33 -69.13
CA ALA A 845 3.07 18.13 -70.30
C ALA A 845 4.36 18.76 -70.82
N LYS A 846 4.77 18.43 -72.04
CA LYS A 846 5.99 18.97 -72.67
C LYS A 846 5.64 19.76 -73.92
N PRO A 847 6.12 21.00 -74.08
CA PRO A 847 5.95 21.73 -75.32
C PRO A 847 6.78 21.07 -76.43
N THR A 848 6.13 20.75 -77.55
CA THR A 848 6.74 20.17 -78.74
C THR A 848 6.36 21.05 -79.94
N GLN A 849 7.27 21.96 -80.32
CA GLN A 849 7.05 22.98 -81.35
C GLN A 849 5.79 23.85 -81.07
N LYS A 850 4.73 23.69 -81.87
CA LYS A 850 3.44 24.41 -81.72
C LYS A 850 2.38 23.61 -80.94
N ASN A 851 2.73 22.42 -80.43
CA ASN A 851 1.82 21.53 -79.69
C ASN A 851 2.30 21.31 -78.25
N ILE A 852 1.42 20.82 -77.39
CA ILE A 852 1.76 20.30 -76.06
C ILE A 852 1.55 18.78 -76.10
N GLN A 853 2.60 18.02 -75.83
CA GLN A 853 2.51 16.58 -75.65
C GLN A 853 2.17 16.28 -74.19
N LEU A 854 1.05 15.61 -73.98
CA LEU A 854 0.69 15.04 -72.69
C LEU A 854 1.18 13.59 -72.65
N SER A 855 1.74 13.18 -71.51
CA SER A 855 2.11 11.79 -71.28
C SER A 855 1.89 11.44 -69.82
N TRP A 856 1.23 10.31 -69.58
CA TRP A 856 1.00 9.83 -68.22
C TRP A 856 1.15 8.33 -68.10
N ASN A 857 1.44 7.89 -66.89
CA ASN A 857 1.58 6.48 -66.57
C ASN A 857 0.56 6.11 -65.52
N THR A 858 -0.01 4.92 -65.65
CA THR A 858 -0.86 4.29 -64.65
C THR A 858 -0.15 3.06 -64.10
N GLU A 859 -0.31 2.78 -62.81
CA GLU A 859 0.14 1.53 -62.17
C GLU A 859 -1.01 0.59 -61.83
N LEU A 860 -2.24 1.09 -61.90
CA LEU A 860 -3.46 0.33 -61.64
C LEU A 860 -4.61 0.93 -62.44
N GLU A 861 -5.37 0.09 -63.11
CA GLU A 861 -6.70 0.38 -63.67
C GLU A 861 -7.69 -0.72 -63.25
N ILE A 862 -8.93 -0.38 -62.93
CA ILE A 862 -9.97 -1.31 -62.46
C ILE A 862 -11.28 -1.00 -63.18
N ASN A 863 -11.66 -1.77 -64.20
CA ASN A 863 -12.82 -1.49 -65.06
C ASN A 863 -12.76 -0.10 -65.72
N ASN A 864 -11.56 0.37 -66.06
CA ASN A 864 -11.37 1.65 -66.72
C ASN A 864 -11.68 1.55 -68.22
N ARG A 865 -12.71 2.28 -68.66
CA ARG A 865 -13.03 2.41 -70.09
C ARG A 865 -12.07 3.37 -70.80
N GLY A 866 -11.54 4.37 -70.09
CA GLY A 866 -10.63 5.36 -70.65
C GLY A 866 -10.70 6.73 -70.00
N PHE A 867 -9.88 7.63 -70.54
CA PHE A 867 -9.58 8.96 -70.02
C PHE A 867 -10.18 10.03 -70.92
N ILE A 868 -10.95 10.95 -70.33
CA ILE A 868 -11.27 12.23 -70.96
C ILE A 868 -10.09 13.18 -70.72
N VAL A 869 -9.61 13.83 -71.78
CA VAL A 869 -8.60 14.88 -71.67
C VAL A 869 -9.27 16.22 -71.84
N ASP A 870 -9.26 17.02 -70.78
CA ASP A 870 -9.80 18.38 -70.77
C ASP A 870 -8.68 19.42 -70.69
N ARG A 871 -8.94 20.59 -71.28
CA ARG A 871 -8.05 21.74 -71.23
C ARG A 871 -8.79 22.97 -70.71
N SER A 872 -8.19 23.68 -69.77
CA SER A 872 -8.64 24.99 -69.29
C SER A 872 -7.54 26.04 -69.45
N LEU A 873 -7.92 27.28 -69.76
CA LEU A 873 -7.01 28.43 -69.79
C LEU A 873 -7.03 29.24 -68.47
N ASP A 874 -8.06 29.07 -67.65
CA ASP A 874 -8.31 29.83 -66.43
C ASP A 874 -8.40 28.94 -65.17
N GLY A 875 -8.14 27.64 -65.33
CA GLY A 875 -8.24 26.64 -64.26
C GLY A 875 -9.67 26.35 -63.79
N SER A 876 -10.70 26.94 -64.42
CA SER A 876 -12.08 26.90 -63.96
C SER A 876 -13.06 26.44 -65.04
N ASN A 877 -12.89 26.90 -66.28
CA ASN A 877 -13.67 26.50 -67.44
C ASN A 877 -12.88 25.48 -68.25
N PHE A 878 -13.32 24.22 -68.22
CA PHE A 878 -12.67 23.11 -68.90
C PHE A 878 -13.40 22.77 -70.20
N LYS A 879 -12.63 22.58 -71.28
CA LYS A 879 -13.12 22.11 -72.58
C LYS A 879 -12.47 20.77 -72.90
N GLN A 880 -13.28 19.78 -73.24
CA GLN A 880 -12.81 18.49 -73.71
C GLN A 880 -12.03 18.62 -75.03
N ILE A 881 -10.83 18.04 -75.04
CA ILE A 881 -9.92 18.01 -76.19
C ILE A 881 -9.62 16.61 -76.69
N GLY A 882 -9.95 15.55 -75.94
CA GLY A 882 -9.76 14.18 -76.40
C GLY A 882 -10.36 13.10 -75.50
N TRP A 883 -10.33 11.87 -76.02
CA TRP A 883 -10.61 10.62 -75.28
C TRP A 883 -9.50 9.62 -75.60
N ILE A 884 -8.94 8.98 -74.58
CA ILE A 884 -7.94 7.90 -74.70
C ILE A 884 -8.52 6.63 -74.07
N ASN A 885 -8.52 5.52 -74.78
CA ASN A 885 -9.03 4.26 -74.24
C ASN A 885 -8.16 3.77 -73.09
N GLY A 886 -8.81 3.29 -72.03
CA GLY A 886 -8.16 2.61 -70.92
C GLY A 886 -7.98 1.12 -71.24
N ASN A 887 -7.35 0.40 -70.34
CA ASN A 887 -7.05 -1.03 -70.50
C ASN A 887 -7.94 -1.92 -69.63
N GLY A 888 -9.12 -1.44 -69.22
CA GLY A 888 -10.06 -2.21 -68.40
C GLY A 888 -9.54 -2.39 -66.98
N THR A 889 -9.31 -3.64 -66.57
CA THR A 889 -8.72 -3.97 -65.27
C THR A 889 -7.30 -4.51 -65.48
N THR A 890 -6.31 -3.79 -64.96
CA THR A 890 -4.89 -4.14 -65.10
C THR A 890 -4.08 -3.52 -63.96
N SER A 891 -3.07 -4.24 -63.46
CA SER A 891 -2.07 -3.73 -62.51
C SER A 891 -0.68 -3.60 -63.14
N LEU A 892 -0.62 -3.61 -64.47
CA LEU A 892 0.61 -3.34 -65.21
C LEU A 892 0.86 -1.84 -65.28
N ASN A 893 2.14 -1.46 -65.25
CA ASN A 893 2.54 -0.09 -65.57
C ASN A 893 2.27 0.20 -67.05
N LEU A 894 1.32 1.09 -67.33
CA LEU A 894 0.91 1.45 -68.68
C LEU A 894 1.12 2.94 -68.93
N SER A 895 1.65 3.28 -70.09
CA SER A 895 1.92 4.65 -70.53
C SER A 895 0.96 5.07 -71.63
N TYR A 896 0.52 6.33 -71.57
CA TYR A 896 -0.44 6.96 -72.49
C TYR A 896 0.11 8.26 -73.07
#